data_AF-A0A7L2ZPK6-F1
#
_entry.id   AF-A0A7L2ZPK6-F1
#
_cell.length_a   1.000
_cell.length_b   1.000
_cell.length_c   1.000
_cell.angle_alpha   90.00
_cell.angle_beta   90.00
_cell.angle_gamma   90.00
#
_symmetry.space_group_name_H-M   'P 1'
#
loop_
_entity.id
_entity.type
_entity.pdbx_description
1 polymer ?
#
loop_
_entity_poly.entity_id
_entity_poly.type
_entity_poly.pdbx_seq_one_letter_code
_entity_poly.pdbx_strand_id
1 'polypeptide(L)'
;KALKSKVLVTLVRVEYNGTVLGDSSKTDVLPDGTAEYDFSTSFEYSPDGPNSLDVLVQKPLLLTVLEVAPKEKKKPEKISPLAQAVVDLLPLLQGVRSLKVFAPLYAVPASPSETLHPEATAGLEVTVITKELLLPATQFSSGNLLSITLEAAYSVPEVFTPDAQQNYMACLQMPAAGEKELPLLFKNGVVKPDGEKEPLPRPKNWPLGPILAPGALNIPDSFIVGGPYEDEDGELTKSEDKEFRIQAESMKRVVWDTEMRCFLDAAAVAVLQTRIAECRYWPVEFCRMSMAAGGKGKTSKLDKGDEDKQIAFHGVAYVNMMHLLCPGVKQIRGAFRVFNYQDSEVFEKTKIQYSIFRDRRSQLSLAKERLGTSPSGKAAPSKGQKEEKDSSPTVRSGEAHGTMAALPSKIQLSDGTGESENVTNLSLEGQQYSEAGTFLVMEIKLDRPLVPKRLREELVRRVKELIPPRPALVPRTEGAKKVVEDYHKRVTSVAVAILREYHELFGKQLLDQGVMDHETMEEQKRQLNYELNTSGKYFAFKEQLKYSVVKIVREKYLKTTAFETKEQLQAFLSELYVYLVDHMHIALNKLLSGEDVSPAPPPFNTKKQLLLFAREAEANKDLQLASLFYKQRIARDQRSIQSWLDYGAFCLQYEDATKAQECFQQALCLDPQHIQSLLLCGIVTVKLQHYEEAEIFFEDACCLEPSSIVAWTLSGLFYELQNNYIQAERNFREAKKLLRAQLEEERRILEAAEEEGKKPSSPSTDPGKQGNPGGALTPARRGLELCGEQCKERRVFKRRSTKGKGRRCELLFCLHWDVRTCFGSRNKNSTLGLTETHFLAAPGPQPPPRTIFMKAVEFLMKFNGVRFVHKALAHELLSLQGGPTCAYYLALAWTYMLREDFPRCGECLREAARIDPVNPNVWAQKGHLCYLQKDFDNAKDCYERVISFEEDAADMHFVYLRLGSIYLEEKEYGRAKHIYLLACDNSASCLTWLGVGIACYRMEEMLEAEDALSEANALNNTNAEVWGYLALICLQGGRQLEAEQCYKYTVKLGLQNDALLQEIRAAQHRFGFGDPSL
;
A
#
# COMPACT_ATOMS: atom_id res chain seq x y z
N LYS A 1 -75.97 -20.35 -31.17
CA LYS A 1 -75.73 -18.89 -31.05
C LYS A 1 -74.23 -18.71 -30.87
N ALA A 2 -73.51 -18.12 -31.83
CA ALA A 2 -72.07 -17.96 -31.72
C ALA A 2 -71.70 -16.92 -30.65
N LEU A 3 -70.62 -17.16 -29.90
CA LEU A 3 -69.93 -16.08 -29.20
C LEU A 3 -69.32 -15.17 -30.27
N LYS A 4 -69.62 -13.88 -30.21
CA LYS A 4 -68.73 -12.90 -30.85
C LYS A 4 -67.46 -12.84 -30.02
N SER A 5 -66.31 -13.11 -30.62
CA SER A 5 -65.05 -12.60 -30.07
C SER A 5 -65.19 -11.08 -29.95
N LYS A 6 -64.87 -10.54 -28.77
CA LYS A 6 -64.61 -9.11 -28.65
C LYS A 6 -63.24 -8.88 -29.27
N VAL A 7 -63.20 -8.33 -30.49
CA VAL A 7 -61.98 -7.71 -30.99
C VAL A 7 -61.67 -6.55 -30.04
N LEU A 8 -60.48 -6.58 -29.44
CA LEU A 8 -60.01 -5.52 -28.56
C LEU A 8 -59.49 -4.39 -29.46
N VAL A 9 -59.94 -3.16 -29.24
CA VAL A 9 -59.51 -1.99 -30.02
C VAL A 9 -58.65 -1.12 -29.13
N THR A 10 -57.42 -0.87 -29.53
CA THR A 10 -56.43 -0.10 -28.76
C THR A 10 -55.91 1.10 -29.54
N LEU A 11 -55.35 2.07 -28.81
CA LEU A 11 -54.48 3.11 -29.36
C LEU A 11 -53.37 3.43 -28.36
N VAL A 12 -52.23 3.92 -28.85
CA VAL A 12 -51.09 4.35 -28.02
C VAL A 12 -51.08 5.87 -27.94
N ARG A 13 -51.07 6.41 -26.72
CA ARG A 13 -50.74 7.81 -26.45
C ARG A 13 -49.28 7.94 -26.10
N VAL A 14 -48.61 8.94 -26.66
CA VAL A 14 -47.22 9.30 -26.36
C VAL A 14 -47.18 10.60 -25.58
N GLU A 15 -46.53 10.60 -24.43
CA GLU A 15 -46.37 11.74 -23.53
C GLU A 15 -44.89 11.96 -23.18
N TYR A 16 -44.45 13.22 -23.19
CA TYR A 16 -43.10 13.61 -22.77
C TYR A 16 -43.15 14.91 -21.98
N ASN A 17 -42.38 14.98 -20.88
CA ASN A 17 -42.25 16.18 -20.05
C ASN A 17 -43.58 16.76 -19.48
N GLY A 18 -44.66 15.96 -19.47
CA GLY A 18 -46.01 16.39 -19.09
C GLY A 18 -46.85 16.97 -20.24
N THR A 19 -46.37 16.85 -21.49
CA THR A 19 -47.11 17.23 -22.70
C THR A 19 -47.46 15.98 -23.52
N VAL A 20 -48.68 15.94 -24.08
CA VAL A 20 -49.10 14.88 -25.01
C VAL A 20 -48.52 15.18 -26.39
N LEU A 21 -47.69 14.28 -26.91
CA LEU A 21 -47.08 14.39 -28.24
C LEU A 21 -47.99 13.85 -29.35
N GLY A 22 -48.97 13.02 -29.00
CA GLY A 22 -50.04 12.57 -29.90
C GLY A 22 -50.59 11.20 -29.54
N ASP A 23 -51.69 10.84 -30.21
CA ASP A 23 -52.39 9.57 -30.11
C ASP A 23 -52.30 8.83 -31.46
N SER A 24 -52.09 7.51 -31.43
CA SER A 24 -52.09 6.67 -32.63
C SER A 24 -53.47 6.57 -33.28
N SER A 25 -53.50 6.00 -34.49
CA SER A 25 -54.74 5.45 -35.04
C SER A 25 -55.27 4.31 -34.13
N LYS A 26 -56.58 4.06 -34.20
CA LYS A 26 -57.21 2.95 -33.48
C LYS A 26 -56.96 1.66 -34.25
N THR A 27 -56.37 0.68 -33.58
CA THR A 27 -55.95 -0.61 -34.15
C THR A 27 -56.73 -1.75 -33.51
N ASP A 28 -57.17 -2.70 -34.32
CA ASP A 28 -57.76 -3.96 -33.86
C ASP A 28 -56.62 -4.91 -33.45
N VAL A 29 -56.61 -5.39 -32.21
CA VAL A 29 -55.61 -6.37 -31.74
C VAL A 29 -55.87 -7.73 -32.39
N LEU A 30 -54.81 -8.30 -32.97
CA LEU A 30 -54.87 -9.56 -33.72
C LEU A 30 -55.09 -10.78 -32.80
N PRO A 31 -55.54 -11.93 -33.34
CA PRO A 31 -55.82 -13.13 -32.54
C PRO A 31 -54.61 -13.77 -31.84
N ASP A 32 -53.39 -13.36 -32.20
CA ASP A 32 -52.12 -13.73 -31.56
C ASP A 32 -51.70 -12.76 -30.42
N GLY A 33 -52.46 -11.68 -30.21
CA GLY A 33 -52.19 -10.64 -29.21
C GLY A 33 -51.36 -9.46 -29.71
N THR A 34 -50.96 -9.43 -30.99
CA THR A 34 -50.15 -8.34 -31.57
C THR A 34 -51.00 -7.18 -32.11
N ALA A 35 -50.40 -6.00 -32.23
CA ALA A 35 -51.01 -4.81 -32.85
C ALA A 35 -49.93 -3.87 -33.40
N GLU A 36 -50.03 -3.53 -34.69
CA GLU A 36 -49.14 -2.59 -35.38
C GLU A 36 -49.84 -1.22 -35.48
N TYR A 37 -49.26 -0.18 -34.86
CA TYR A 37 -49.92 1.13 -34.70
C TYR A 37 -49.50 2.19 -35.74
N ASP A 38 -48.43 1.92 -36.51
CA ASP A 38 -47.83 2.81 -37.54
C ASP A 38 -47.75 4.29 -37.15
N PHE A 39 -47.42 4.56 -35.89
CA PHE A 39 -47.47 5.90 -35.31
C PHE A 39 -46.08 6.51 -35.13
N SER A 40 -45.90 7.72 -35.66
CA SER A 40 -44.71 8.55 -35.46
C SER A 40 -45.09 9.93 -34.93
N THR A 41 -44.41 10.39 -33.87
CA THR A 41 -44.46 11.78 -33.39
C THR A 41 -43.05 12.29 -33.07
N SER A 42 -42.90 13.60 -32.92
CA SER A 42 -41.62 14.27 -32.68
C SER A 42 -41.80 15.52 -31.83
N PHE A 43 -40.86 15.79 -30.94
CA PHE A 43 -40.75 17.04 -30.20
C PHE A 43 -39.41 17.73 -30.52
N GLU A 44 -39.34 19.05 -30.26
CA GLU A 44 -38.10 19.82 -30.48
C GLU A 44 -37.21 19.82 -29.23
N TYR A 45 -35.92 19.57 -29.45
CA TYR A 45 -34.85 19.77 -28.47
C TYR A 45 -34.40 21.25 -28.50
N SER A 46 -34.13 21.83 -27.33
CA SER A 46 -33.71 23.23 -27.20
C SER A 46 -32.86 23.43 -25.94
N PRO A 47 -31.59 23.91 -26.04
CA PRO A 47 -30.70 24.03 -24.88
C PRO A 47 -31.26 24.88 -23.73
N ASP A 48 -31.90 26.01 -24.05
CA ASP A 48 -32.52 26.93 -23.10
C ASP A 48 -34.05 26.76 -22.97
N GLY A 49 -34.63 25.76 -23.63
CA GLY A 49 -36.07 25.52 -23.67
C GLY A 49 -36.55 24.47 -22.66
N PRO A 50 -37.84 24.09 -22.72
CA PRO A 50 -38.42 23.12 -21.78
C PRO A 50 -37.82 21.71 -21.91
N ASN A 51 -37.19 21.40 -23.05
CA ASN A 51 -36.60 20.12 -23.39
C ASN A 51 -35.07 20.24 -23.53
N SER A 52 -34.42 20.73 -22.47
CA SER A 52 -32.96 20.81 -22.39
C SER A 52 -32.31 19.43 -22.17
N LEU A 53 -30.97 19.36 -22.20
CA LEU A 53 -30.23 18.12 -21.96
C LEU A 53 -30.55 17.51 -20.58
N ASP A 54 -30.57 18.30 -19.52
CA ASP A 54 -30.88 17.78 -18.17
C ASP A 54 -32.28 17.20 -18.07
N VAL A 55 -33.27 17.81 -18.75
CA VAL A 55 -34.64 17.28 -18.78
C VAL A 55 -34.72 15.96 -19.55
N LEU A 56 -33.98 15.84 -20.67
CA LEU A 56 -33.89 14.59 -21.46
C LEU A 56 -33.30 13.41 -20.69
N VAL A 57 -32.42 13.65 -19.73
CA VAL A 57 -31.79 12.59 -18.92
C VAL A 57 -32.57 12.33 -17.62
N GLN A 58 -33.35 13.29 -17.13
CA GLN A 58 -34.20 13.14 -15.94
C GLN A 58 -35.60 12.56 -16.22
N LYS A 59 -36.14 12.76 -17.43
CA LYS A 59 -37.51 12.37 -17.76
C LYS A 59 -37.53 11.40 -18.95
N PRO A 60 -38.10 10.20 -18.79
CA PRO A 60 -38.25 9.27 -19.90
C PRO A 60 -39.45 9.64 -20.78
N LEU A 61 -39.57 8.96 -21.91
CA LEU A 61 -40.78 8.97 -22.74
C LEU A 61 -41.83 8.06 -22.10
N LEU A 62 -43.07 8.54 -21.96
CA LEU A 62 -44.20 7.77 -21.43
C LEU A 62 -45.11 7.32 -22.58
N LEU A 63 -45.48 6.04 -22.58
CA LEU A 63 -46.29 5.39 -23.61
C LEU A 63 -47.50 4.73 -22.93
N THR A 64 -48.70 5.21 -23.19
CA THR A 64 -49.92 4.69 -22.55
C THR A 64 -50.80 3.99 -23.57
N VAL A 65 -51.04 2.69 -23.38
CA VAL A 65 -51.98 1.90 -24.18
C VAL A 65 -53.39 2.12 -23.63
N LEU A 66 -54.28 2.61 -24.49
CA LEU A 66 -55.67 2.94 -24.16
C LEU A 66 -56.63 1.98 -24.87
N GLU A 67 -57.51 1.31 -24.12
CA GLU A 67 -58.64 0.54 -24.65
C GLU A 67 -59.75 1.49 -25.12
N VAL A 68 -60.31 1.23 -26.31
CA VAL A 68 -61.46 1.94 -26.87
C VAL A 68 -62.69 1.05 -26.81
N ALA A 69 -63.61 1.34 -25.87
CA ALA A 69 -64.83 0.56 -25.72
C ALA A 69 -65.77 0.70 -26.94
N PRO A 70 -66.47 -0.38 -27.36
CA PRO A 70 -67.35 -0.35 -28.52
C PRO A 70 -68.51 0.65 -28.36
N LYS A 71 -68.78 1.40 -29.42
CA LYS A 71 -69.66 2.58 -29.42
C LYS A 71 -71.15 2.24 -29.22
N GLU A 72 -71.63 2.33 -27.97
CA GLU A 72 -73.06 2.26 -27.66
C GLU A 72 -73.82 3.46 -28.26
N LYS A 73 -74.98 3.20 -28.87
CA LYS A 73 -75.83 4.27 -29.43
C LYS A 73 -76.33 5.18 -28.30
N LYS A 74 -75.98 6.47 -28.38
CA LYS A 74 -76.28 7.58 -27.43
C LYS A 74 -75.33 7.77 -26.23
N LYS A 75 -74.11 7.22 -26.23
CA LYS A 75 -73.05 7.64 -25.29
C LYS A 75 -71.77 8.07 -26.05
N PRO A 76 -70.91 8.93 -25.46
CA PRO A 76 -69.55 9.12 -25.95
C PRO A 76 -68.76 7.81 -25.84
N GLU A 77 -67.75 7.64 -26.67
CA GLU A 77 -66.85 6.48 -26.61
C GLU A 77 -66.04 6.52 -25.32
N LYS A 78 -66.12 5.46 -24.51
CA LYS A 78 -65.30 5.33 -23.31
C LYS A 78 -63.90 4.85 -23.74
N ILE A 79 -62.91 5.70 -23.48
CA ILE A 79 -61.49 5.34 -23.58
C ILE A 79 -60.98 5.10 -22.15
N SER A 80 -60.28 4.01 -21.90
CA SER A 80 -59.71 3.67 -20.59
C SER A 80 -58.25 3.23 -20.69
N PRO A 81 -57.36 3.70 -19.79
CA PRO A 81 -55.98 3.25 -19.79
C PRO A 81 -55.86 1.80 -19.34
N LEU A 82 -55.11 1.01 -20.10
CA LEU A 82 -54.96 -0.43 -19.90
C LEU A 82 -53.56 -0.76 -19.37
N ALA A 83 -52.52 -0.21 -19.99
CA ALA A 83 -51.13 -0.36 -19.57
C ALA A 83 -50.29 0.87 -19.90
N GLN A 84 -49.15 1.03 -19.22
CA GLN A 84 -48.16 2.06 -19.48
C GLN A 84 -46.75 1.44 -19.60
N ALA A 85 -45.97 1.93 -20.57
CA ALA A 85 -44.56 1.59 -20.80
C ALA A 85 -43.72 2.88 -20.81
N VAL A 86 -42.42 2.73 -20.61
CA VAL A 86 -41.47 3.83 -20.38
C VAL A 86 -40.18 3.58 -21.15
N VAL A 87 -39.61 4.61 -21.79
CA VAL A 87 -38.36 4.52 -22.56
C VAL A 87 -37.35 5.54 -22.06
N ASP A 88 -36.18 5.06 -21.63
CA ASP A 88 -35.02 5.89 -21.28
C ASP A 88 -34.41 6.53 -22.53
N LEU A 89 -34.13 7.83 -22.48
CA LEU A 89 -33.55 8.62 -23.58
C LEU A 89 -32.04 8.83 -23.43
N LEU A 90 -31.44 8.42 -22.30
CA LEU A 90 -30.00 8.51 -22.03
C LEU A 90 -29.09 7.95 -23.16
N PRO A 91 -29.41 6.83 -23.85
CA PRO A 91 -28.55 6.34 -24.93
C PRO A 91 -28.38 7.34 -26.10
N LEU A 92 -29.36 8.22 -26.32
CA LEU A 92 -29.28 9.27 -27.36
C LEU A 92 -28.25 10.36 -26.98
N LEU A 93 -28.08 10.62 -25.68
CA LEU A 93 -27.03 11.51 -25.14
C LEU A 93 -25.63 10.89 -25.34
N GLN A 94 -25.53 9.57 -25.23
CA GLN A 94 -24.29 8.80 -25.41
C GLN A 94 -23.85 8.67 -26.89
N GLY A 95 -24.51 9.37 -27.81
CA GLY A 95 -24.14 9.43 -29.24
C GLY A 95 -24.89 8.45 -30.15
N VAL A 96 -25.92 7.76 -29.66
CA VAL A 96 -26.76 6.87 -30.49
C VAL A 96 -27.78 7.71 -31.29
N ARG A 97 -27.80 7.57 -32.62
CA ARG A 97 -28.77 8.26 -33.50
C ARG A 97 -30.13 7.56 -33.63
N SER A 98 -30.16 6.25 -33.41
CA SER A 98 -31.38 5.43 -33.51
C SER A 98 -31.37 4.40 -32.39
N LEU A 99 -32.31 4.54 -31.47
CA LEU A 99 -32.48 3.71 -30.28
C LEU A 99 -33.71 2.81 -30.50
N LYS A 100 -33.49 1.51 -30.66
CA LYS A 100 -34.57 0.51 -30.74
C LYS A 100 -34.67 -0.22 -29.41
N VAL A 101 -35.84 -0.16 -28.76
CA VAL A 101 -36.08 -0.67 -27.39
C VAL A 101 -37.38 -1.48 -27.38
N PHE A 102 -37.37 -2.59 -26.66
CA PHE A 102 -38.59 -3.31 -26.30
C PHE A 102 -39.00 -2.89 -24.88
N ALA A 103 -40.00 -2.01 -24.77
CA ALA A 103 -40.41 -1.38 -23.52
C ALA A 103 -41.52 -2.21 -22.84
N PRO A 104 -41.30 -2.74 -21.62
CA PRO A 104 -42.30 -3.56 -20.92
C PRO A 104 -43.57 -2.78 -20.59
N LEU A 105 -44.73 -3.43 -20.72
CA LEU A 105 -46.04 -2.86 -20.41
C LEU A 105 -46.50 -3.25 -19.01
N TYR A 106 -46.71 -2.26 -18.16
CA TYR A 106 -47.23 -2.43 -16.80
C TYR A 106 -48.72 -2.09 -16.75
N ALA A 107 -49.53 -2.97 -16.17
CA ALA A 107 -50.98 -2.79 -16.11
C ALA A 107 -51.40 -1.60 -15.22
N VAL A 108 -52.49 -0.93 -15.60
CA VAL A 108 -53.07 0.18 -14.82
C VAL A 108 -54.08 -0.37 -13.79
N PRO A 109 -54.00 0.00 -12.49
CA PRO A 109 -54.83 -0.54 -11.39
C PRO A 109 -56.35 -0.22 -11.40
N ALA A 110 -56.94 0.00 -12.58
CA ALA A 110 -58.37 0.21 -12.79
C ALA A 110 -58.86 -0.42 -14.12
N SER A 111 -58.06 -1.31 -14.70
CA SER A 111 -58.34 -2.02 -15.96
C SER A 111 -58.93 -3.42 -15.69
N PRO A 112 -59.79 -3.97 -16.56
CA PRO A 112 -60.50 -5.22 -16.31
C PRO A 112 -59.63 -6.50 -16.40
N SER A 113 -58.31 -6.39 -16.35
CA SER A 113 -57.33 -7.46 -16.59
C SER A 113 -56.65 -7.95 -15.30
N GLU A 114 -57.29 -7.73 -14.15
CA GLU A 114 -56.74 -7.76 -12.78
C GLU A 114 -56.42 -9.18 -12.22
N THR A 115 -55.97 -10.12 -13.05
CA THR A 115 -55.81 -11.55 -12.69
C THR A 115 -54.53 -12.22 -13.20
N LEU A 116 -53.48 -11.46 -13.55
CA LEU A 116 -52.15 -11.99 -13.91
C LEU A 116 -51.02 -11.27 -13.15
N HIS A 117 -49.85 -11.94 -13.12
CA HIS A 117 -48.72 -11.65 -12.24
C HIS A 117 -48.07 -10.27 -12.43
N PRO A 118 -47.33 -9.75 -11.42
CA PRO A 118 -46.67 -8.43 -11.47
C PRO A 118 -45.45 -8.34 -12.39
N GLU A 119 -45.12 -9.39 -13.16
CA GLU A 119 -44.04 -9.39 -14.14
C GLU A 119 -44.61 -9.20 -15.56
N ALA A 120 -44.03 -8.26 -16.32
CA ALA A 120 -44.58 -7.84 -17.60
C ALA A 120 -44.40 -8.92 -18.69
N THR A 121 -45.50 -9.56 -19.08
CA THR A 121 -45.57 -10.59 -20.14
C THR A 121 -45.73 -10.01 -21.55
N ALA A 122 -45.83 -8.68 -21.68
CA ALA A 122 -45.99 -7.96 -22.94
C ALA A 122 -45.18 -6.65 -22.94
N GLY A 123 -44.90 -6.11 -24.12
CA GLY A 123 -44.17 -4.85 -24.29
C GLY A 123 -44.45 -4.21 -25.65
N LEU A 124 -44.01 -2.96 -25.81
CA LEU A 124 -44.03 -2.22 -27.08
C LEU A 124 -42.64 -2.23 -27.70
N GLU A 125 -42.53 -2.54 -28.99
CA GLU A 125 -41.30 -2.26 -29.73
C GLU A 125 -41.31 -0.79 -30.19
N VAL A 126 -40.30 -0.02 -29.77
CA VAL A 126 -40.23 1.43 -29.95
C VAL A 126 -38.90 1.78 -30.61
N THR A 127 -38.94 2.64 -31.63
CA THR A 127 -37.73 3.18 -32.27
C THR A 127 -37.72 4.71 -32.15
N VAL A 128 -36.74 5.26 -31.43
CA VAL A 128 -36.53 6.71 -31.28
C VAL A 128 -35.33 7.12 -32.15
N ILE A 129 -35.48 8.16 -32.96
CA ILE A 129 -34.47 8.59 -33.94
C ILE A 129 -34.21 10.10 -33.79
N THR A 130 -32.94 10.49 -33.73
CA THR A 130 -32.52 11.91 -33.80
C THR A 130 -32.00 12.24 -35.20
N LYS A 131 -32.30 13.44 -35.71
CA LYS A 131 -31.81 13.91 -37.02
C LYS A 131 -30.30 14.11 -37.03
N GLU A 132 -29.78 14.60 -35.90
CA GLU A 132 -28.36 14.86 -35.66
C GLU A 132 -27.96 14.26 -34.29
N LEU A 133 -26.67 14.31 -33.93
CA LEU A 133 -26.22 13.89 -32.61
C LEU A 133 -26.54 14.99 -31.59
N LEU A 134 -27.18 14.64 -30.47
CA LEU A 134 -27.52 15.60 -29.41
C LEU A 134 -26.28 16.23 -28.76
N LEU A 135 -25.18 15.47 -28.69
CA LEU A 135 -23.85 15.93 -28.30
C LEU A 135 -22.79 15.33 -29.25
N PRO A 136 -21.77 16.11 -29.67
CA PRO A 136 -20.58 15.57 -30.30
C PRO A 136 -19.81 14.65 -29.34
N ALA A 137 -19.22 13.57 -29.88
CA ALA A 137 -18.45 12.62 -29.08
C ALA A 137 -17.29 13.28 -28.28
N THR A 138 -16.69 14.33 -28.83
CA THR A 138 -15.67 15.14 -28.13
C THR A 138 -16.24 15.83 -26.89
N GLN A 139 -17.40 16.48 -27.00
CA GLN A 139 -18.05 17.18 -25.89
C GLN A 139 -18.58 16.21 -24.83
N PHE A 140 -19.09 15.04 -25.22
CA PHE A 140 -19.44 13.98 -24.28
C PHE A 140 -18.20 13.44 -23.54
N SER A 141 -17.06 13.31 -24.24
CA SER A 141 -15.80 12.82 -23.67
C SER A 141 -15.07 13.81 -22.75
N SER A 142 -15.36 15.12 -22.85
CA SER A 142 -14.83 16.15 -21.95
C SER A 142 -15.79 16.52 -20.81
N GLY A 143 -17.10 16.35 -21.00
CA GLY A 143 -18.10 16.37 -19.92
C GLY A 143 -18.15 15.06 -19.13
N ASN A 144 -19.14 14.93 -18.24
CA ASN A 144 -19.37 13.75 -17.40
C ASN A 144 -20.88 13.57 -17.11
N LEU A 145 -21.32 12.34 -16.89
CA LEU A 145 -22.69 12.04 -16.50
C LEU A 145 -22.76 11.85 -14.98
N LEU A 146 -23.56 12.66 -14.30
CA LEU A 146 -23.79 12.59 -12.85
C LEU A 146 -25.16 11.97 -12.58
N SER A 147 -25.22 11.04 -11.63
CA SER A 147 -26.44 10.39 -11.13
C SER A 147 -26.44 10.43 -9.60
N ILE A 148 -27.52 10.94 -9.03
CA ILE A 148 -27.70 11.14 -7.58
C ILE A 148 -28.97 10.41 -7.17
N THR A 149 -28.82 9.40 -6.32
CA THR A 149 -29.94 8.60 -5.80
C THR A 149 -30.20 9.00 -4.36
N LEU A 150 -31.41 9.44 -4.05
CA LEU A 150 -31.88 9.56 -2.67
C LEU A 150 -32.69 8.31 -2.34
N GLU A 151 -32.19 7.49 -1.41
CA GLU A 151 -32.87 6.27 -0.97
C GLU A 151 -33.97 6.63 0.03
N ALA A 152 -33.56 6.96 1.27
CA ALA A 152 -34.48 7.22 2.37
C ALA A 152 -33.88 8.12 3.45
N ALA A 153 -34.75 8.77 4.22
CA ALA A 153 -34.48 9.38 5.51
C ALA A 153 -34.92 8.40 6.61
N TYR A 154 -34.00 7.99 7.48
CA TYR A 154 -34.25 7.06 8.58
C TYR A 154 -34.26 7.79 9.94
N SER A 155 -34.92 7.19 10.93
CA SER A 155 -35.08 7.76 12.28
C SER A 155 -35.66 9.18 12.23
N VAL A 156 -36.81 9.32 11.56
CA VAL A 156 -37.47 10.62 11.31
C VAL A 156 -38.40 11.02 12.47
N PRO A 157 -38.65 12.32 12.70
CA PRO A 157 -39.46 12.79 13.84
C PRO A 157 -40.85 12.14 13.93
N GLU A 158 -41.32 11.85 15.14
CA GLU A 158 -42.58 11.14 15.37
C GLU A 158 -43.80 11.81 14.72
N VAL A 159 -43.78 13.13 14.59
CA VAL A 159 -44.80 13.98 13.94
C VAL A 159 -45.04 13.60 12.47
N PHE A 160 -44.12 12.87 11.83
CA PHE A 160 -44.26 12.47 10.44
C PHE A 160 -45.29 11.35 10.29
N THR A 161 -46.23 11.53 9.36
CA THR A 161 -47.40 10.66 9.17
C THR A 161 -47.65 10.41 7.67
N PRO A 162 -48.23 9.26 7.28
CA PRO A 162 -48.52 8.93 5.88
C PRO A 162 -49.75 9.69 5.33
N ASP A 163 -49.96 10.94 5.73
CA ASP A 163 -51.06 11.78 5.26
C ASP A 163 -50.75 12.40 3.89
N ALA A 164 -51.67 12.24 2.94
CA ALA A 164 -51.55 12.71 1.56
C ALA A 164 -51.51 14.25 1.41
N GLN A 165 -51.73 15.02 2.48
CA GLN A 165 -51.61 16.49 2.48
C GLN A 165 -50.19 17.00 2.78
N GLN A 166 -49.29 16.15 3.28
CA GLN A 166 -47.92 16.51 3.63
C GLN A 166 -46.93 16.00 2.57
N ASN A 167 -46.05 16.87 2.08
CA ASN A 167 -45.06 16.52 1.06
C ASN A 167 -43.64 16.65 1.62
N TYR A 168 -42.96 15.51 1.74
CA TYR A 168 -41.56 15.43 2.18
C TYR A 168 -40.63 15.58 0.97
N MET A 169 -39.79 16.61 1.01
CA MET A 169 -38.94 17.02 -0.11
C MET A 169 -37.51 17.26 0.33
N ALA A 170 -36.56 16.83 -0.49
CA ALA A 170 -35.14 17.11 -0.31
C ALA A 170 -34.55 17.73 -1.58
N CYS A 171 -33.56 18.61 -1.46
CA CYS A 171 -32.94 19.25 -2.63
C CYS A 171 -31.45 19.57 -2.43
N LEU A 172 -30.77 19.69 -3.57
CA LEU A 172 -29.39 20.18 -3.67
C LEU A 172 -29.19 20.85 -5.03
N GLN A 173 -28.32 21.86 -5.09
CA GLN A 173 -27.83 22.43 -6.34
C GLN A 173 -26.70 21.58 -6.91
N MET A 174 -26.56 21.57 -8.24
CA MET A 174 -25.41 21.02 -8.97
C MET A 174 -25.06 21.96 -10.12
N PRO A 175 -23.78 22.17 -10.45
CA PRO A 175 -23.42 22.88 -11.67
C PRO A 175 -23.90 22.07 -12.89
N ALA A 176 -24.48 22.75 -13.87
CA ALA A 176 -24.95 22.18 -15.13
C ALA A 176 -24.34 22.93 -16.32
N ALA A 177 -24.61 22.43 -17.53
CA ALA A 177 -23.99 22.94 -18.75
C ALA A 177 -24.25 24.45 -18.98
N GLY A 178 -23.19 25.19 -19.34
CA GLY A 178 -23.24 26.64 -19.55
C GLY A 178 -23.37 27.48 -18.28
N GLU A 179 -22.61 27.14 -17.23
CA GLU A 179 -22.45 27.92 -15.98
C GLU A 179 -23.74 28.14 -15.15
N LYS A 180 -24.77 27.31 -15.35
CA LYS A 180 -26.04 27.39 -14.62
C LYS A 180 -26.04 26.47 -13.39
N GLU A 181 -26.54 26.95 -12.26
CA GLU A 181 -26.85 26.10 -11.10
C GLU A 181 -28.20 25.39 -11.31
N LEU A 182 -28.20 24.06 -11.24
CA LEU A 182 -29.36 23.19 -11.43
C LEU A 182 -29.85 22.66 -10.07
N PRO A 183 -30.94 23.19 -9.51
CA PRO A 183 -31.55 22.68 -8.28
C PRO A 183 -32.35 21.38 -8.51
N LEU A 184 -31.71 20.26 -8.19
CA LEU A 184 -32.28 18.91 -8.13
C LEU A 184 -33.18 18.80 -6.90
N LEU A 185 -34.40 18.28 -7.09
CA LEU A 185 -35.49 18.38 -6.10
C LEU A 185 -36.31 17.08 -6.05
N PHE A 186 -36.02 16.26 -5.05
CA PHE A 186 -36.75 15.05 -4.71
C PHE A 186 -38.07 15.42 -4.04
N LYS A 187 -39.17 14.78 -4.44
CA LYS A 187 -40.55 15.11 -4.00
C LYS A 187 -41.33 13.86 -3.65
N ASN A 188 -42.43 14.05 -2.93
CA ASN A 188 -43.43 13.01 -2.66
C ASN A 188 -42.85 11.82 -1.86
N GLY A 189 -41.93 12.09 -0.93
CA GLY A 189 -41.32 11.06 -0.09
C GLY A 189 -42.38 10.29 0.70
N VAL A 190 -42.36 8.97 0.59
CA VAL A 190 -43.39 8.09 1.15
C VAL A 190 -43.00 7.70 2.58
N VAL A 191 -43.81 8.11 3.57
CA VAL A 191 -43.63 7.66 4.96
C VAL A 191 -43.98 6.18 5.06
N LYS A 192 -43.01 5.37 5.47
CA LYS A 192 -43.22 3.98 5.92
C LYS A 192 -43.41 4.01 7.44
N PRO A 193 -44.41 3.31 8.00
CA PRO A 193 -44.49 3.06 9.43
C PRO A 193 -43.39 2.09 9.87
N ASP A 194 -43.26 1.90 11.18
CA ASP A 194 -42.40 0.88 11.78
C ASP A 194 -42.79 -0.53 11.29
N GLY A 195 -41.81 -1.38 11.01
CA GLY A 195 -42.04 -2.68 10.37
C GLY A 195 -40.76 -3.33 9.82
N GLU A 196 -40.92 -4.20 8.83
CA GLU A 196 -39.79 -4.94 8.26
C GLU A 196 -38.88 -4.08 7.38
N LYS A 197 -37.63 -4.53 7.26
CA LYS A 197 -36.59 -3.93 6.42
C LYS A 197 -36.94 -4.09 4.94
N GLU A 198 -36.51 -3.14 4.12
CA GLU A 198 -36.80 -3.21 2.69
C GLU A 198 -35.90 -4.24 2.00
N PRO A 199 -36.44 -5.07 1.09
CA PRO A 199 -35.65 -6.07 0.40
C PRO A 199 -34.56 -5.41 -0.45
N LEU A 200 -33.42 -6.08 -0.55
CA LEU A 200 -32.27 -5.66 -1.35
C LEU A 200 -31.83 -6.85 -2.24
N PRO A 201 -31.59 -6.64 -3.54
CA PRO A 201 -31.70 -5.37 -4.26
C PRO A 201 -33.16 -4.94 -4.50
N ARG A 202 -33.39 -3.63 -4.66
CA ARG A 202 -34.68 -3.05 -5.08
C ARG A 202 -34.46 -2.02 -6.21
N PRO A 203 -35.41 -1.85 -7.16
CA PRO A 203 -35.23 -0.93 -8.28
C PRO A 203 -35.19 0.54 -7.84
N LYS A 204 -34.54 1.40 -8.62
CA LYS A 204 -34.62 2.86 -8.48
C LYS A 204 -35.79 3.42 -9.28
N ASN A 205 -36.33 4.55 -8.83
CA ASN A 205 -37.47 5.23 -9.44
C ASN A 205 -37.06 6.46 -10.25
N TRP A 206 -37.82 6.74 -11.32
CA TRP A 206 -37.78 8.01 -12.05
C TRP A 206 -38.34 9.16 -11.19
N PRO A 207 -37.83 10.40 -11.33
CA PRO A 207 -38.29 11.58 -10.58
C PRO A 207 -39.60 12.15 -11.14
N LEU A 208 -40.63 11.31 -11.27
CA LEU A 208 -41.94 11.63 -11.82
C LEU A 208 -42.97 11.90 -10.72
N GLY A 209 -44.09 12.50 -11.10
CA GLY A 209 -45.31 12.49 -10.28
C GLY A 209 -45.99 11.12 -10.32
N PRO A 210 -47.12 10.93 -9.61
CA PRO A 210 -47.91 9.69 -9.71
C PRO A 210 -48.37 9.46 -11.16
N ILE A 211 -47.85 8.40 -11.79
CA ILE A 211 -48.23 7.95 -13.14
C ILE A 211 -49.36 6.89 -13.08
N LEU A 212 -49.87 6.47 -14.23
CA LEU A 212 -51.05 5.59 -14.31
C LEU A 212 -50.75 4.14 -13.92
N ALA A 213 -49.56 3.63 -14.23
CA ALA A 213 -49.11 2.30 -13.80
C ALA A 213 -47.87 2.42 -12.88
N PRO A 214 -48.00 2.25 -11.55
CA PRO A 214 -46.89 2.42 -10.61
C PRO A 214 -45.66 1.53 -10.90
N GLY A 215 -45.85 0.32 -11.44
CA GLY A 215 -44.74 -0.56 -11.84
C GLY A 215 -43.82 0.02 -12.91
N ALA A 216 -44.30 1.02 -13.67
CA ALA A 216 -43.55 1.73 -14.70
C ALA A 216 -42.70 2.90 -14.16
N LEU A 217 -42.72 3.17 -12.84
CA LEU A 217 -41.84 4.16 -12.21
C LEU A 217 -40.37 3.67 -12.13
N ASN A 218 -40.15 2.37 -12.24
CA ASN A 218 -38.82 1.76 -12.16
C ASN A 218 -37.92 2.17 -13.34
N ILE A 219 -36.65 2.42 -13.04
CA ILE A 219 -35.58 2.65 -14.00
C ILE A 219 -35.03 1.28 -14.45
N PRO A 220 -35.02 0.95 -15.75
CA PRO A 220 -34.40 -0.28 -16.25
C PRO A 220 -32.92 -0.40 -15.82
N ASP A 221 -32.53 -1.60 -15.40
CA ASP A 221 -31.17 -1.99 -15.00
C ASP A 221 -30.52 -1.14 -13.88
N SER A 222 -31.27 -0.27 -13.18
CA SER A 222 -30.76 0.53 -12.06
C SER A 222 -31.41 0.13 -10.73
N PHE A 223 -30.58 -0.37 -9.81
CA PHE A 223 -31.00 -0.94 -8.53
C PHE A 223 -30.21 -0.32 -7.37
N ILE A 224 -30.86 -0.25 -6.20
CA ILE A 224 -30.24 -0.04 -4.90
C ILE A 224 -29.73 -1.40 -4.42
N VAL A 225 -28.44 -1.49 -4.14
CA VAL A 225 -27.75 -2.72 -3.70
C VAL A 225 -27.19 -2.48 -2.30
N GLY A 226 -27.38 -3.45 -1.40
CA GLY A 226 -26.85 -3.38 -0.04
C GLY A 226 -25.33 -3.53 0.04
N GLY A 227 -24.74 -3.01 1.11
CA GLY A 227 -23.33 -3.17 1.44
C GLY A 227 -23.10 -2.99 2.94
N PRO A 228 -21.91 -3.32 3.46
CA PRO A 228 -21.57 -3.09 4.86
C PRO A 228 -21.45 -1.59 5.14
N TYR A 229 -22.17 -1.08 6.15
CA TYR A 229 -22.19 0.36 6.49
C TYR A 229 -20.80 0.92 6.86
N GLU A 230 -19.85 0.05 7.24
CA GLU A 230 -18.47 0.41 7.58
C GLU A 230 -17.60 0.80 6.37
N ASP A 231 -18.10 0.54 5.15
CA ASP A 231 -17.53 0.94 3.85
C ASP A 231 -18.20 2.18 3.25
N GLU A 232 -19.26 2.73 3.86
CA GLU A 232 -19.96 3.92 3.37
C GLU A 232 -19.11 5.20 3.56
N ASP A 233 -19.34 6.21 2.72
CA ASP A 233 -18.69 7.54 2.79
C ASP A 233 -19.32 8.49 3.82
N GLY A 234 -20.26 7.98 4.63
CA GLY A 234 -21.08 8.74 5.57
C GLY A 234 -20.42 9.03 6.92
N GLU A 235 -21.22 9.55 7.84
CA GLU A 235 -20.81 9.81 9.23
C GLU A 235 -21.05 8.59 10.15
N LEU A 236 -22.09 7.80 9.85
CA LEU A 236 -22.59 6.68 10.67
C LEU A 236 -21.91 5.34 10.33
N THR A 237 -20.58 5.33 10.30
CA THR A 237 -19.76 4.22 9.77
C THR A 237 -18.93 3.50 10.83
N LYS A 238 -19.08 3.87 12.12
CA LYS A 238 -18.32 3.25 13.22
C LYS A 238 -19.05 2.02 13.77
N SER A 239 -18.32 1.21 14.53
CA SER A 239 -18.89 0.07 15.27
C SER A 239 -19.98 0.48 16.27
N GLU A 240 -19.92 1.69 16.83
CA GLU A 240 -20.95 2.24 17.72
C GLU A 240 -22.24 2.65 16.98
N ASP A 241 -22.14 3.17 15.74
CA ASP A 241 -23.31 3.52 14.93
C ASP A 241 -24.02 2.27 14.36
N LYS A 242 -23.36 1.11 14.33
CA LYS A 242 -23.81 -0.11 13.64
C LYS A 242 -25.13 -0.66 14.18
N GLU A 243 -25.32 -0.68 15.50
CA GLU A 243 -26.56 -1.17 16.10
C GLU A 243 -27.71 -0.18 15.85
N PHE A 244 -27.47 1.12 16.02
CA PHE A 244 -28.42 2.18 15.67
C PHE A 244 -28.84 2.11 14.18
N ARG A 245 -27.88 1.95 13.26
CA ARG A 245 -28.14 1.72 11.82
C ARG A 245 -29.04 0.51 11.57
N ILE A 246 -28.84 -0.58 12.30
CA ILE A 246 -29.63 -1.81 12.16
C ILE A 246 -31.05 -1.64 12.72
N GLN A 247 -31.22 -0.91 13.82
CA GLN A 247 -32.52 -0.62 14.43
C GLN A 247 -33.34 0.37 13.57
N ALA A 248 -32.72 1.46 13.12
CA ALA A 248 -33.37 2.53 12.36
C ALA A 248 -33.98 2.07 11.03
N GLU A 249 -33.48 0.99 10.43
CA GLU A 249 -34.06 0.38 9.22
C GLU A 249 -35.43 -0.28 9.44
N SER A 250 -35.76 -0.66 10.68
CA SER A 250 -37.07 -1.18 11.08
C SER A 250 -38.02 -0.10 11.62
N MET A 251 -37.51 1.11 11.85
CA MET A 251 -38.28 2.26 12.34
C MET A 251 -38.94 3.04 11.21
N LYS A 252 -39.84 3.95 11.59
CA LYS A 252 -40.43 4.98 10.72
C LYS A 252 -39.35 5.71 9.89
N ARG A 253 -39.60 5.79 8.59
CA ARG A 253 -38.68 6.35 7.58
C ARG A 253 -39.46 7.03 6.45
N VAL A 254 -38.82 7.94 5.73
CA VAL A 254 -39.35 8.51 4.47
C VAL A 254 -38.53 7.96 3.31
N VAL A 255 -39.17 7.34 2.33
CA VAL A 255 -38.50 6.67 1.19
C VAL A 255 -38.83 7.39 -0.12
N TRP A 256 -37.82 7.58 -0.97
CA TRP A 256 -37.96 8.08 -2.34
C TRP A 256 -37.43 7.07 -3.38
N ASP A 257 -36.33 6.39 -3.07
CA ASP A 257 -35.59 5.49 -3.98
C ASP A 257 -35.35 6.09 -5.38
N THR A 258 -35.23 7.41 -5.47
CA THR A 258 -35.32 8.15 -6.73
C THR A 258 -33.93 8.52 -7.24
N GLU A 259 -33.64 8.22 -8.52
CA GLU A 259 -32.40 8.63 -9.20
C GLU A 259 -32.66 9.91 -10.03
N MET A 260 -31.94 10.98 -9.72
CA MET A 260 -31.86 12.18 -10.57
C MET A 260 -30.52 12.19 -11.31
N ARG A 261 -30.57 12.52 -12.61
CA ARG A 261 -29.39 12.56 -13.48
C ARG A 261 -29.15 13.98 -13.99
N CYS A 262 -27.91 14.36 -14.29
CA CYS A 262 -27.60 15.56 -15.08
C CYS A 262 -26.32 15.37 -15.90
N PHE A 263 -26.12 16.22 -16.90
CA PHE A 263 -24.92 16.22 -17.72
C PHE A 263 -24.03 17.42 -17.36
N LEU A 264 -22.85 17.13 -16.83
CA LEU A 264 -21.81 18.13 -16.56
C LEU A 264 -21.02 18.34 -17.86
N ASP A 265 -20.95 19.57 -18.37
CA ASP A 265 -19.95 19.90 -19.38
C ASP A 265 -18.54 20.07 -18.75
N ALA A 266 -17.52 20.29 -19.57
CA ALA A 266 -16.15 20.43 -19.07
C ALA A 266 -15.94 21.60 -18.09
N ALA A 267 -16.76 22.67 -18.18
CA ALA A 267 -16.72 23.79 -17.24
C ALA A 267 -17.43 23.42 -15.93
N ALA A 268 -18.60 22.78 -16.00
CA ALA A 268 -19.32 22.27 -14.83
C ALA A 268 -18.51 21.23 -14.04
N VAL A 269 -17.74 20.36 -14.72
CA VAL A 269 -16.79 19.44 -14.07
C VAL A 269 -15.69 20.19 -13.33
N ALA A 270 -15.11 21.25 -13.92
CA ALA A 270 -14.07 22.05 -13.27
C ALA A 270 -14.62 22.86 -12.07
N VAL A 271 -15.82 23.44 -12.19
CA VAL A 271 -16.51 24.11 -11.07
C VAL A 271 -16.80 23.14 -9.93
N LEU A 272 -17.27 21.92 -10.25
CA LEU A 272 -17.49 20.87 -9.25
C LEU A 272 -16.19 20.47 -8.54
N GLN A 273 -15.09 20.28 -9.29
CA GLN A 273 -13.78 19.96 -8.72
C GLN A 273 -13.30 21.04 -7.73
N THR A 274 -13.29 22.31 -8.16
CA THR A 274 -12.85 23.44 -7.33
C THR A 274 -13.70 23.58 -6.06
N ARG A 275 -15.03 23.52 -6.19
CA ARG A 275 -15.93 23.70 -5.04
C ARG A 275 -15.85 22.56 -4.03
N ILE A 276 -15.63 21.32 -4.47
CA ILE A 276 -15.35 20.19 -3.56
C ILE A 276 -14.03 20.42 -2.83
N ALA A 277 -12.98 20.88 -3.52
CA ALA A 277 -11.67 21.15 -2.92
C ALA A 277 -11.71 22.30 -1.89
N GLU A 278 -12.49 23.35 -2.15
CA GLU A 278 -12.66 24.51 -1.25
C GLU A 278 -13.57 24.24 -0.06
N CYS A 279 -14.68 23.53 -0.25
CA CYS A 279 -15.75 23.41 0.76
C CYS A 279 -15.76 22.08 1.51
N ARG A 280 -15.23 20.98 0.92
CA ARG A 280 -15.39 19.57 1.36
C ARG A 280 -16.82 19.04 1.38
N TYR A 281 -17.77 19.81 1.91
CA TYR A 281 -19.16 19.43 2.12
C TYR A 281 -20.10 20.09 1.12
N TRP A 282 -21.13 19.34 0.72
CA TRP A 282 -22.24 19.81 -0.09
C TRP A 282 -23.54 19.73 0.71
N PRO A 283 -24.37 20.78 0.75
CA PRO A 283 -25.60 20.76 1.53
C PRO A 283 -26.69 20.01 0.75
N VAL A 284 -27.42 19.16 1.46
CA VAL A 284 -28.69 18.58 1.02
C VAL A 284 -29.75 19.05 2.00
N GLU A 285 -30.59 19.99 1.57
CA GLU A 285 -31.69 20.51 2.38
C GLU A 285 -32.84 19.50 2.40
N PHE A 286 -33.40 19.22 3.58
CA PHE A 286 -34.57 18.38 3.78
C PHE A 286 -35.67 19.18 4.48
N CYS A 287 -36.91 19.11 3.97
CA CYS A 287 -38.05 19.76 4.61
C CYS A 287 -39.38 19.06 4.36
N ARG A 288 -40.37 19.47 5.15
CA ARG A 288 -41.80 19.15 4.97
C ARG A 288 -42.51 20.40 4.43
N MET A 289 -43.33 20.25 3.39
CA MET A 289 -44.21 21.33 2.92
C MET A 289 -45.67 20.90 2.91
N SER A 290 -46.56 21.84 3.23
CA SER A 290 -48.01 21.64 3.22
C SER A 290 -48.60 21.89 1.82
N MET A 291 -49.36 20.93 1.29
CA MET A 291 -50.04 21.05 0.00
C MET A 291 -51.36 21.81 0.15
N ALA A 292 -51.33 23.12 -0.11
CA ALA A 292 -52.51 23.99 -0.02
C ALA A 292 -53.65 23.52 -0.95
N ALA A 293 -54.77 23.11 -0.35
CA ALA A 293 -55.94 22.64 -1.07
C ALA A 293 -56.59 23.76 -1.92
N GLY A 294 -56.86 23.48 -3.20
CA GLY A 294 -57.38 24.44 -4.18
C GLY A 294 -58.86 24.82 -4.00
N GLY A 295 -59.23 25.37 -2.85
CA GLY A 295 -60.59 25.80 -2.53
C GLY A 295 -61.01 27.08 -3.27
N LYS A 296 -62.10 27.03 -4.03
CA LYS A 296 -62.75 28.21 -4.63
C LYS A 296 -63.51 29.03 -3.57
N GLY A 297 -62.79 29.78 -2.73
CA GLY A 297 -63.33 30.73 -1.76
C GLY A 297 -63.56 32.14 -2.34
N LYS A 298 -64.45 32.93 -1.72
CA LYS A 298 -64.71 34.33 -2.11
C LYS A 298 -63.65 35.28 -1.53
N THR A 299 -63.48 36.42 -2.21
CA THR A 299 -62.53 37.48 -1.87
C THR A 299 -62.83 38.18 -0.53
N SER A 300 -61.82 38.30 0.33
CA SER A 300 -61.72 39.32 1.37
C SER A 300 -60.35 39.99 1.31
N LYS A 301 -60.31 41.33 1.35
CA LYS A 301 -59.05 42.10 1.41
C LYS A 301 -58.63 42.26 2.87
N LEU A 302 -57.77 41.37 3.37
CA LEU A 302 -56.74 41.67 4.38
C LEU A 302 -55.87 40.41 4.59
N ASP A 303 -54.79 40.29 3.82
CA ASP A 303 -53.44 40.07 4.38
C ASP A 303 -52.37 40.27 3.29
N LYS A 304 -51.17 40.69 3.68
CA LYS A 304 -49.96 40.77 2.85
C LYS A 304 -48.68 40.55 3.67
N GLY A 305 -48.75 39.69 4.69
CA GLY A 305 -47.58 39.19 5.42
C GLY A 305 -47.39 37.67 5.43
N ASP A 306 -48.36 36.89 4.93
CA ASP A 306 -48.51 35.48 5.33
C ASP A 306 -48.00 34.41 4.33
N GLU A 307 -46.90 34.68 3.63
CA GLU A 307 -46.32 33.68 2.72
C GLU A 307 -45.32 32.72 3.40
N ASP A 308 -44.58 33.14 4.45
CA ASP A 308 -43.49 32.32 5.00
C ASP A 308 -43.94 31.04 5.75
N LYS A 309 -45.21 30.92 6.16
CA LYS A 309 -45.77 29.78 6.93
C LYS A 309 -45.91 28.44 6.16
N GLN A 310 -45.05 28.14 5.19
CA GLN A 310 -45.21 26.94 4.32
C GLN A 310 -44.03 25.97 4.25
N ILE A 311 -42.84 26.35 4.76
CA ILE A 311 -41.72 25.42 4.98
C ILE A 311 -41.75 25.00 6.46
N ALA A 312 -41.83 23.71 6.71
CA ALA A 312 -41.85 23.11 8.04
C ALA A 312 -40.69 22.11 8.18
N PHE A 313 -40.17 21.90 9.40
CA PHE A 313 -39.04 21.00 9.68
C PHE A 313 -37.86 21.20 8.70
N HIS A 314 -37.24 22.39 8.69
CA HIS A 314 -36.14 22.69 7.76
C HIS A 314 -34.80 22.20 8.32
N GLY A 315 -34.20 21.21 7.66
CA GLY A 315 -32.90 20.62 8.03
C GLY A 315 -31.93 20.55 6.86
N VAL A 316 -30.67 20.21 7.16
CA VAL A 316 -29.58 20.05 6.20
C VAL A 316 -28.67 18.88 6.57
N ALA A 317 -28.31 18.07 5.57
CA ALA A 317 -27.23 17.09 5.67
C ALA A 317 -25.98 17.60 4.93
N TYR A 318 -24.79 17.37 5.51
CA TYR A 318 -23.50 17.82 4.96
C TYR A 318 -22.77 16.67 4.27
N VAL A 319 -22.97 16.50 2.97
CA VAL A 319 -22.40 15.40 2.20
C VAL A 319 -20.93 15.66 1.89
N ASN A 320 -20.03 14.88 2.49
CA ASN A 320 -18.58 14.94 2.23
C ASN A 320 -18.25 14.42 0.82
N MET A 321 -18.17 15.31 -0.17
CA MET A 321 -17.90 14.94 -1.57
C MET A 321 -16.40 14.74 -1.88
N MET A 322 -15.51 14.97 -0.91
CA MET A 322 -14.05 15.00 -1.10
C MET A 322 -13.47 13.72 -1.73
N HIS A 323 -14.08 12.55 -1.50
CA HIS A 323 -13.57 11.29 -2.04
C HIS A 323 -13.72 11.19 -3.57
N LEU A 324 -14.61 11.97 -4.20
CA LEU A 324 -14.72 12.05 -5.67
C LEU A 324 -13.49 12.69 -6.33
N LEU A 325 -12.67 13.44 -5.57
CA LEU A 325 -11.37 13.96 -6.04
C LEU A 325 -10.23 12.92 -5.93
N CYS A 326 -10.48 11.74 -5.37
CA CYS A 326 -9.45 10.71 -5.25
C CYS A 326 -9.26 9.98 -6.58
N PRO A 327 -8.01 9.84 -7.10
CA PRO A 327 -7.76 9.24 -8.41
C PRO A 327 -8.46 7.89 -8.64
N GLY A 328 -9.35 7.85 -9.63
CA GLY A 328 -10.13 6.68 -10.02
C GLY A 328 -11.46 6.47 -9.30
N VAL A 329 -11.82 7.26 -8.28
CA VAL A 329 -13.11 7.14 -7.59
C VAL A 329 -14.23 7.70 -8.48
N LYS A 330 -15.26 6.88 -8.72
CA LYS A 330 -16.45 7.23 -9.52
C LYS A 330 -17.72 7.48 -8.70
N GLN A 331 -17.75 7.01 -7.46
CA GLN A 331 -18.97 6.90 -6.67
C GLN A 331 -18.66 7.15 -5.20
N ILE A 332 -19.59 7.80 -4.51
CA ILE A 332 -19.70 7.80 -3.06
C ILE A 332 -21.12 7.37 -2.66
N ARG A 333 -21.27 6.67 -1.54
CA ARG A 333 -22.58 6.31 -0.97
C ARG A 333 -22.50 6.27 0.54
N GLY A 334 -23.47 6.84 1.25
CA GLY A 334 -23.52 6.69 2.69
C GLY A 334 -24.67 7.36 3.42
N ALA A 335 -24.63 7.19 4.75
CA ALA A 335 -25.54 7.82 5.70
C ALA A 335 -24.99 9.14 6.26
N PHE A 336 -25.70 10.24 6.01
CA PHE A 336 -25.33 11.60 6.43
C PHE A 336 -26.38 12.12 7.43
N ARG A 337 -25.94 12.59 8.60
CA ARG A 337 -26.86 13.11 9.65
C ARG A 337 -27.54 14.40 9.18
N VAL A 338 -28.80 14.57 9.56
CA VAL A 338 -29.59 15.80 9.30
C VAL A 338 -29.54 16.69 10.54
N PHE A 339 -29.06 17.92 10.35
CA PHE A 339 -29.01 18.96 11.37
C PHE A 339 -30.09 20.01 11.10
N ASN A 340 -30.43 20.81 12.12
CA ASN A 340 -31.31 21.98 11.95
C ASN A 340 -30.69 22.99 10.95
N TYR A 341 -31.47 23.50 10.00
CA TYR A 341 -30.95 24.41 8.97
C TYR A 341 -30.63 25.79 9.58
N GLN A 342 -29.39 26.27 9.41
CA GLN A 342 -28.94 27.61 9.81
C GLN A 342 -28.11 28.23 8.69
N ASP A 343 -28.53 29.39 8.18
CA ASP A 343 -27.87 30.07 7.05
C ASP A 343 -26.39 30.40 7.32
N SER A 344 -26.03 30.71 8.57
CA SER A 344 -24.65 30.97 9.00
C SER A 344 -23.76 29.73 8.92
N GLU A 345 -24.23 28.58 9.44
CA GLU A 345 -23.47 27.33 9.46
C GLU A 345 -23.34 26.73 8.06
N VAL A 346 -24.41 26.81 7.26
CA VAL A 346 -24.42 26.40 5.85
C VAL A 346 -23.45 27.27 5.05
N PHE A 347 -23.45 28.59 5.23
CA PHE A 347 -22.48 29.47 4.58
C PHE A 347 -21.04 29.19 5.03
N GLU A 348 -20.80 28.97 6.32
CA GLU A 348 -19.46 28.65 6.82
C GLU A 348 -18.91 27.37 6.18
N LYS A 349 -19.69 26.29 6.17
CA LYS A 349 -19.29 24.96 5.66
C LYS A 349 -19.28 24.84 4.14
N THR A 350 -20.15 25.56 3.42
CA THR A 350 -20.45 25.28 1.99
C THR A 350 -20.37 26.51 1.06
N LYS A 351 -20.15 27.70 1.63
CA LYS A 351 -20.14 29.02 0.95
C LYS A 351 -21.44 29.40 0.22
N ILE A 352 -22.51 28.62 0.34
CA ILE A 352 -23.85 28.94 -0.15
C ILE A 352 -24.51 29.92 0.83
N GLN A 353 -25.03 31.04 0.31
CA GLN A 353 -25.56 32.16 1.11
C GLN A 353 -27.06 32.09 1.40
N TYR A 354 -27.82 31.25 0.67
CA TYR A 354 -29.28 31.23 0.71
C TYR A 354 -29.83 29.81 0.50
N SER A 355 -30.90 29.47 1.22
CA SER A 355 -31.65 28.23 1.01
C SER A 355 -32.25 28.15 -0.40
N ILE A 356 -32.06 26.99 -1.03
CA ILE A 356 -32.59 26.62 -2.36
C ILE A 356 -34.13 26.64 -2.36
N PHE A 357 -34.75 26.23 -1.24
CA PHE A 357 -36.20 26.27 -1.07
C PHE A 357 -36.75 27.69 -0.95
N ARG A 358 -35.97 28.65 -0.42
CA ARG A 358 -36.38 30.06 -0.31
C ARG A 358 -36.23 30.79 -1.66
N ASP A 359 -35.08 30.68 -2.32
CA ASP A 359 -34.81 31.38 -3.60
C ASP A 359 -35.83 31.04 -4.70
N ARG A 360 -36.07 29.74 -4.94
CA ARG A 360 -36.88 29.27 -6.07
C ARG A 360 -38.35 29.74 -6.05
N ARG A 361 -38.84 30.21 -4.89
CA ARG A 361 -40.18 30.79 -4.72
C ARG A 361 -40.33 32.13 -5.46
N SER A 362 -39.26 32.93 -5.53
CA SER A 362 -39.23 34.21 -6.24
C SER A 362 -39.44 34.07 -7.76
N GLN A 363 -38.96 32.96 -8.33
CA GLN A 363 -39.05 32.66 -9.76
C GLN A 363 -40.42 32.03 -10.12
N LEU A 364 -40.99 31.24 -9.20
CA LEU A 364 -42.30 30.60 -9.36
C LEU A 364 -43.47 31.58 -9.28
N SER A 365 -43.33 32.72 -8.59
CA SER A 365 -44.33 33.80 -8.62
C SER A 365 -44.30 34.56 -9.94
N LEU A 366 -43.12 34.96 -10.41
CA LEU A 366 -42.91 35.67 -11.70
C LEU A 366 -43.42 34.89 -12.92
N ALA A 367 -43.28 33.56 -12.92
CA ALA A 367 -43.81 32.70 -13.99
C ALA A 367 -45.35 32.79 -14.12
N LYS A 368 -46.06 33.16 -13.05
CA LYS A 368 -47.52 33.15 -12.97
C LYS A 368 -48.17 34.38 -13.60
N GLU A 369 -47.44 35.47 -13.78
CA GLU A 369 -47.95 36.72 -14.39
C GLU A 369 -47.81 36.78 -15.92
N ARG A 370 -47.11 35.82 -16.56
CA ARG A 370 -46.83 35.84 -18.01
C ARG A 370 -47.75 34.99 -18.89
N LEU A 371 -48.82 34.40 -18.34
CA LEU A 371 -49.92 33.82 -19.14
C LEU A 371 -51.18 34.67 -19.03
N GLY A 372 -51.16 35.85 -19.65
CA GLY A 372 -52.29 36.76 -19.73
C GLY A 372 -52.25 37.65 -20.98
N THR A 373 -53.28 37.50 -21.82
CA THR A 373 -53.62 38.28 -23.03
C THR A 373 -52.63 38.34 -24.21
N SER A 374 -53.20 38.48 -25.42
CA SER A 374 -52.50 38.44 -26.71
C SER A 374 -52.30 39.84 -27.30
N PRO A 375 -51.14 40.16 -27.91
CA PRO A 375 -50.92 41.43 -28.58
C PRO A 375 -51.30 41.39 -30.06
N SER A 376 -52.10 42.38 -30.51
CA SER A 376 -52.38 42.60 -31.94
C SER A 376 -52.22 44.08 -32.32
N GLY A 377 -51.30 44.38 -33.23
CA GLY A 377 -51.31 45.60 -34.04
C GLY A 377 -50.53 46.82 -33.54
N LYS A 378 -49.43 47.14 -34.26
CA LYS A 378 -48.94 48.48 -34.67
C LYS A 378 -49.08 49.68 -33.71
N ALA A 379 -47.94 50.28 -33.31
CA ALA A 379 -47.56 51.69 -33.61
C ALA A 379 -46.31 52.15 -32.82
N ALA A 380 -45.73 53.29 -33.23
CA ALA A 380 -44.61 54.02 -32.60
C ALA A 380 -44.67 55.51 -33.04
N PRO A 381 -43.74 56.42 -32.66
CA PRO A 381 -43.35 56.83 -31.29
C PRO A 381 -43.27 58.38 -31.10
N SER A 382 -43.19 58.91 -29.87
CA SER A 382 -42.70 60.29 -29.63
C SER A 382 -42.35 60.66 -28.17
N LYS A 383 -41.23 61.41 -28.00
CA LYS A 383 -40.89 62.55 -27.09
C LYS A 383 -41.74 62.79 -25.80
N GLY A 384 -41.20 63.22 -24.64
CA GLY A 384 -39.87 63.69 -24.16
C GLY A 384 -39.94 63.87 -22.61
N GLN A 385 -39.06 64.52 -21.83
CA GLN A 385 -37.80 65.29 -21.97
C GLN A 385 -36.74 64.70 -20.94
N LYS A 386 -35.61 65.25 -20.45
CA LYS A 386 -35.00 66.60 -20.23
C LYS A 386 -35.78 67.44 -19.15
N GLU A 387 -35.24 68.26 -18.23
CA GLU A 387 -33.99 69.07 -18.01
C GLU A 387 -33.71 69.21 -16.48
N GLU A 388 -32.54 69.56 -15.90
CA GLU A 388 -31.12 69.66 -16.29
C GLU A 388 -30.20 69.91 -15.04
N LYS A 389 -28.87 69.62 -15.15
CA LYS A 389 -27.65 70.38 -14.67
C LYS A 389 -27.58 70.99 -13.24
N ASP A 390 -26.43 71.27 -12.62
CA ASP A 390 -24.97 71.22 -12.93
C ASP A 390 -24.23 70.50 -11.76
N SER A 391 -22.91 70.49 -11.49
CA SER A 391 -21.74 71.29 -11.92
C SER A 391 -20.39 70.51 -11.86
N SER A 392 -19.26 71.23 -11.80
CA SER A 392 -17.85 70.80 -11.55
C SER A 392 -17.10 72.02 -10.88
N PRO A 393 -15.76 72.11 -10.60
CA PRO A 393 -14.59 71.43 -11.24
C PRO A 393 -13.29 71.16 -10.39
N THR A 394 -12.30 70.44 -10.99
CA THR A 394 -10.79 70.65 -10.97
C THR A 394 -9.97 70.92 -9.67
N VAL A 395 -8.67 70.58 -9.46
CA VAL A 395 -7.58 69.87 -10.21
C VAL A 395 -6.33 69.60 -9.31
N ARG A 396 -5.63 68.44 -9.48
CA ARG A 396 -4.18 68.10 -9.19
C ARG A 396 -3.57 68.39 -7.78
N SER A 397 -2.49 67.76 -7.30
CA SER A 397 -1.57 66.69 -7.76
C SER A 397 -0.81 66.06 -6.57
N GLY A 398 -0.37 64.81 -6.68
CA GLY A 398 0.54 64.13 -5.74
C GLY A 398 0.89 62.71 -6.20
N GLU A 399 2.05 62.17 -5.80
CA GLU A 399 2.59 60.90 -6.34
C GLU A 399 2.46 59.70 -5.37
N ALA A 400 2.52 58.49 -5.96
CA ALA A 400 2.90 57.18 -5.41
C ALA A 400 2.65 56.87 -3.91
N HIS A 401 1.75 55.93 -3.63
CA HIS A 401 2.11 54.52 -3.31
C HIS A 401 0.84 53.65 -3.15
N GLY A 402 0.89 52.39 -3.59
CA GLY A 402 -0.25 51.48 -3.57
C GLY A 402 -0.25 50.52 -2.39
N THR A 403 -1.24 50.65 -1.49
CA THR A 403 -1.55 49.68 -0.43
C THR A 403 -3.06 49.53 -0.32
N MET A 404 -3.60 48.31 -0.34
CA MET A 404 -5.05 48.09 -0.17
C MET A 404 -5.45 48.20 1.30
N ALA A 405 -6.61 48.81 1.58
CA ALA A 405 -7.10 49.02 2.94
C ALA A 405 -8.64 48.91 3.06
N ALA A 406 -9.06 48.02 3.98
CA ALA A 406 -10.25 48.06 4.84
C ALA A 406 -11.69 48.21 4.28
N LEU A 407 -12.63 47.59 5.02
CA LEU A 407 -14.07 47.73 4.86
C LEU A 407 -14.59 49.10 5.36
N PRO A 408 -15.79 49.51 4.92
CA PRO A 408 -16.70 50.34 5.71
C PRO A 408 -17.84 49.49 6.29
N SER A 409 -17.71 49.06 7.55
CA SER A 409 -18.83 48.48 8.31
C SER A 409 -19.60 49.57 9.07
N LYS A 410 -20.89 49.78 8.76
CA LYS A 410 -21.90 50.34 9.68
C LYS A 410 -23.32 50.29 9.09
N ILE A 411 -24.19 49.49 9.69
CA ILE A 411 -25.63 49.76 9.77
C ILE A 411 -25.95 49.89 11.26
N GLN A 412 -26.89 50.77 11.60
CA GLN A 412 -27.15 51.16 12.99
C GLN A 412 -28.07 50.14 13.69
N LEU A 413 -27.77 49.88 14.96
CA LEU A 413 -28.76 49.30 15.88
C LEU A 413 -29.85 50.33 16.14
N SER A 414 -31.11 49.91 16.03
CA SER A 414 -32.28 50.65 16.50
C SER A 414 -33.15 49.70 17.31
N ASP A 415 -33.27 49.94 18.63
CA ASP A 415 -34.23 49.23 19.46
C ASP A 415 -35.65 49.51 18.97
N GLY A 416 -36.44 48.44 18.87
CA GLY A 416 -37.83 48.46 18.39
C GLY A 416 -38.51 47.15 18.73
N THR A 417 -39.05 47.05 19.94
CA THR A 417 -39.70 45.85 20.46
C THR A 417 -41.00 45.55 19.71
N GLY A 418 -41.05 44.39 19.05
CA GLY A 418 -42.24 43.88 18.34
C GLY A 418 -42.01 42.50 17.71
N GLU A 419 -42.27 41.44 18.49
CA GLU A 419 -42.76 40.11 18.06
C GLU A 419 -42.24 39.58 16.69
N SER A 420 -41.12 38.85 16.56
CA SER A 420 -40.37 37.96 17.48
C SER A 420 -40.97 36.57 17.78
N GLU A 421 -42.01 36.11 17.07
CA GLU A 421 -42.58 34.75 17.25
C GLU A 421 -42.42 33.79 16.05
N ASN A 422 -42.36 34.29 14.80
CA ASN A 422 -42.39 33.38 13.62
C ASN A 422 -41.06 32.70 13.30
N VAL A 423 -39.92 33.38 13.48
CA VAL A 423 -38.58 32.81 13.18
C VAL A 423 -38.17 31.74 14.21
N THR A 424 -38.59 31.92 15.47
CA THR A 424 -38.35 30.98 16.58
C THR A 424 -39.04 29.64 16.36
N ASN A 425 -40.29 29.63 15.87
CA ASN A 425 -41.04 28.40 15.61
C ASN A 425 -40.40 27.52 14.51
N LEU A 426 -39.91 28.11 13.43
CA LEU A 426 -39.21 27.38 12.36
C LEU A 426 -37.93 26.70 12.86
N SER A 427 -37.19 27.36 13.76
CA SER A 427 -35.97 26.82 14.36
C SER A 427 -36.23 25.67 15.34
N LEU A 428 -37.40 25.66 16.02
CA LEU A 428 -37.79 24.61 16.96
C LEU A 428 -38.19 23.29 16.26
N GLU A 429 -38.92 23.35 15.14
CA GLU A 429 -39.26 22.11 14.39
C GLU A 429 -38.00 21.40 13.85
N GLY A 430 -37.00 22.16 13.37
CA GLY A 430 -35.77 21.59 12.81
C GLY A 430 -34.84 20.94 13.85
N GLN A 431 -34.99 21.25 15.15
CA GLN A 431 -34.24 20.58 16.22
C GLN A 431 -34.64 19.10 16.39
N GLN A 432 -35.87 18.74 16.02
CA GLN A 432 -36.37 17.36 16.16
C GLN A 432 -35.62 16.34 15.29
N TYR A 433 -34.93 16.78 14.22
CA TYR A 433 -34.01 15.91 13.47
C TYR A 433 -32.79 15.49 14.30
N SER A 434 -32.23 16.41 15.08
CA SER A 434 -31.12 16.13 16.00
C SER A 434 -31.55 15.22 17.16
N GLU A 435 -32.76 15.43 17.68
CA GLU A 435 -33.34 14.63 18.76
C GLU A 435 -33.68 13.20 18.31
N ALA A 436 -34.26 13.05 17.11
CA ALA A 436 -34.56 11.74 16.51
C ALA A 436 -33.32 11.04 15.90
N GLY A 437 -32.18 11.73 15.81
CA GLY A 437 -30.96 11.19 15.18
C GLY A 437 -31.11 10.96 13.67
N THR A 438 -31.94 11.76 12.99
CA THR A 438 -32.32 11.56 11.58
C THR A 438 -31.11 11.57 10.64
N PHE A 439 -31.08 10.64 9.68
CA PHE A 439 -30.05 10.59 8.65
C PHE A 439 -30.60 10.26 7.26
N LEU A 440 -30.01 10.86 6.22
CA LEU A 440 -30.27 10.54 4.82
C LEU A 440 -29.29 9.49 4.32
N VAL A 441 -29.78 8.48 3.60
CA VAL A 441 -28.95 7.56 2.81
C VAL A 441 -29.05 7.94 1.33
N MET A 442 -27.90 8.20 0.71
CA MET A 442 -27.83 8.58 -0.70
C MET A 442 -26.55 8.09 -1.39
N GLU A 443 -26.65 7.90 -2.70
CA GLU A 443 -25.57 7.54 -3.63
C GLU A 443 -25.33 8.69 -4.60
N ILE A 444 -24.06 9.06 -4.83
CA ILE A 444 -23.64 10.01 -5.87
C ILE A 444 -22.64 9.29 -6.76
N LYS A 445 -22.96 9.18 -8.06
CA LYS A 445 -22.27 8.32 -9.02
C LYS A 445 -21.98 9.08 -10.31
N LEU A 446 -20.78 8.90 -10.83
CA LEU A 446 -20.28 9.48 -12.07
C LEU A 446 -19.94 8.38 -13.08
N ASP A 447 -20.19 8.63 -14.36
CA ASP A 447 -19.73 7.77 -15.47
C ASP A 447 -18.19 7.65 -15.49
N ARG A 448 -17.49 8.78 -15.31
CA ARG A 448 -16.02 8.85 -15.23
C ARG A 448 -15.56 9.52 -13.92
N PRO A 449 -14.40 9.15 -13.37
CA PRO A 449 -13.91 9.75 -12.13
C PRO A 449 -13.54 11.22 -12.36
N LEU A 450 -13.72 12.11 -11.37
CA LEU A 450 -13.31 13.51 -11.52
C LEU A 450 -11.79 13.65 -11.70
N VAL A 451 -11.02 12.76 -11.07
CA VAL A 451 -9.57 12.65 -11.25
C VAL A 451 -9.25 11.26 -11.82
N PRO A 452 -8.70 11.15 -13.04
CA PRO A 452 -8.32 9.85 -13.60
C PRO A 452 -7.18 9.22 -12.80
N LYS A 453 -7.24 7.91 -12.56
CA LYS A 453 -6.10 7.15 -12.00
C LYS A 453 -5.05 6.94 -13.09
N ARG A 454 -3.77 7.15 -12.79
CA ARG A 454 -2.67 6.83 -13.69
C ARG A 454 -2.66 5.34 -14.02
N LEU A 455 -2.41 5.00 -15.28
CA LEU A 455 -2.38 3.60 -15.74
C LEU A 455 -1.05 2.95 -15.34
N ARG A 456 -1.07 1.67 -14.97
CA ARG A 456 0.13 0.95 -14.53
C ARG A 456 1.17 0.84 -15.66
N GLU A 457 0.72 0.75 -16.90
CA GLU A 457 1.57 0.78 -18.10
C GLU A 457 2.33 2.11 -18.22
N GLU A 458 1.74 3.23 -17.77
CA GLU A 458 2.40 4.53 -17.74
C GLU A 458 3.39 4.61 -16.57
N LEU A 459 2.99 4.16 -15.38
CA LEU A 459 3.86 4.12 -14.19
C LEU A 459 5.12 3.28 -14.44
N VAL A 460 4.96 2.05 -14.96
CA VAL A 460 6.09 1.17 -15.33
C VAL A 460 6.97 1.80 -16.42
N ARG A 461 6.39 2.58 -17.35
CA ARG A 461 7.19 3.32 -18.35
C ARG A 461 8.01 4.43 -17.68
N ARG A 462 7.40 5.23 -16.81
CA ARG A 462 8.08 6.30 -16.04
C ARG A 462 9.16 5.75 -15.11
N VAL A 463 8.91 4.67 -14.37
CA VAL A 463 9.91 3.99 -13.52
C VAL A 463 11.12 3.53 -14.36
N LYS A 464 10.88 3.03 -15.57
CA LYS A 464 11.94 2.63 -16.52
C LYS A 464 12.67 3.82 -17.18
N GLU A 465 12.01 4.97 -17.32
CA GLU A 465 12.62 6.24 -17.75
C GLU A 465 13.53 6.81 -16.63
N LEU A 466 13.10 6.72 -15.36
CA LEU A 466 13.88 7.12 -14.18
C LEU A 466 15.04 6.17 -13.86
N ILE A 467 14.87 4.86 -14.10
CA ILE A 467 15.86 3.82 -13.82
C ILE A 467 16.22 3.10 -15.14
N PRO A 468 17.03 3.73 -16.01
CA PRO A 468 17.51 3.07 -17.23
C PRO A 468 18.42 1.89 -16.86
N PRO A 469 18.28 0.72 -17.50
CA PRO A 469 19.10 -0.45 -17.19
C PRO A 469 20.57 -0.15 -17.47
N ARG A 470 21.40 -0.13 -16.42
CA ARG A 470 22.84 0.16 -16.51
C ARG A 470 23.48 -0.79 -17.54
N PRO A 471 24.18 -0.28 -18.57
CA PRO A 471 24.77 -1.13 -19.60
C PRO A 471 25.73 -2.13 -18.97
N ALA A 472 25.62 -3.40 -19.39
CA ALA A 472 26.41 -4.48 -18.82
C ALA A 472 27.90 -4.17 -18.95
N LEU A 473 28.59 -4.05 -17.80
CA LEU A 473 30.03 -3.84 -17.77
C LEU A 473 30.71 -5.01 -18.49
N VAL A 474 31.43 -4.72 -19.57
CA VAL A 474 32.17 -5.71 -20.36
C VAL A 474 33.03 -6.56 -19.41
N PRO A 475 32.93 -7.90 -19.41
CA PRO A 475 33.64 -8.76 -18.45
C PRO A 475 35.17 -8.59 -18.51
N ARG A 476 35.71 -7.69 -17.68
CA ARG A 476 37.14 -7.33 -17.59
C ARG A 476 38.07 -8.44 -17.05
N THR A 477 37.63 -9.70 -17.08
CA THR A 477 38.26 -10.82 -16.38
C THR A 477 38.72 -11.96 -17.28
N GLU A 478 38.11 -12.20 -18.45
CA GLU A 478 38.57 -13.29 -19.33
C GLU A 478 39.90 -12.98 -20.02
N GLY A 479 40.03 -11.79 -20.62
CA GLY A 479 41.27 -11.34 -21.28
C GLY A 479 42.46 -11.33 -20.32
N ALA A 480 42.31 -10.67 -19.17
CA ALA A 480 43.35 -10.61 -18.15
C ALA A 480 43.76 -12.00 -17.60
N LYS A 481 42.80 -12.89 -17.31
CA LYS A 481 43.11 -14.27 -16.87
C LYS A 481 43.87 -15.04 -17.94
N LYS A 482 43.38 -15.04 -19.18
CA LYS A 482 44.03 -15.74 -20.32
C LYS A 482 45.46 -15.25 -20.55
N VAL A 483 45.72 -13.96 -20.38
CA VAL A 483 47.05 -13.35 -20.49
C VAL A 483 47.98 -13.76 -19.35
N VAL A 484 47.48 -13.88 -18.12
CA VAL A 484 48.23 -14.43 -16.98
C VAL A 484 48.51 -15.93 -17.17
N GLU A 485 47.56 -16.70 -17.67
CA GLU A 485 47.78 -18.11 -18.03
C GLU A 485 48.82 -18.28 -19.14
N ASP A 486 48.78 -17.44 -20.19
CA ASP A 486 49.78 -17.45 -21.25
C ASP A 486 51.19 -17.09 -20.72
N TYR A 487 51.29 -16.18 -19.76
CA TYR A 487 52.54 -15.88 -19.05
C TYR A 487 53.01 -17.08 -18.21
N HIS A 488 52.13 -17.69 -17.40
CA HIS A 488 52.45 -18.90 -16.62
C HIS A 488 52.97 -20.03 -17.54
N LYS A 489 52.23 -20.37 -18.61
CA LYS A 489 52.66 -21.37 -19.61
C LYS A 489 54.06 -21.06 -20.17
N ARG A 490 54.39 -19.77 -20.37
CA ARG A 490 55.70 -19.38 -20.92
C ARG A 490 56.82 -19.41 -19.88
N VAL A 491 56.55 -19.06 -18.63
CA VAL A 491 57.47 -19.27 -17.49
C VAL A 491 57.76 -20.77 -17.33
N THR A 492 56.74 -21.63 -17.28
CA THR A 492 56.90 -23.08 -17.20
C THR A 492 57.70 -23.63 -18.39
N SER A 493 57.43 -23.15 -19.61
CA SER A 493 58.18 -23.53 -20.82
C SER A 493 59.66 -23.14 -20.78
N VAL A 494 60.00 -21.99 -20.16
CA VAL A 494 61.40 -21.55 -19.99
C VAL A 494 62.08 -22.34 -18.87
N ALA A 495 61.39 -22.58 -17.75
CA ALA A 495 61.90 -23.35 -16.62
C ALA A 495 62.23 -24.80 -17.01
N VAL A 496 61.35 -25.49 -17.76
CA VAL A 496 61.58 -26.84 -18.29
C VAL A 496 62.73 -26.87 -19.29
N ALA A 497 62.96 -25.78 -20.04
CA ALA A 497 64.12 -25.67 -20.92
C ALA A 497 65.42 -25.54 -20.12
N ILE A 498 65.50 -24.59 -19.17
CA ILE A 498 66.67 -24.40 -18.29
C ILE A 498 67.00 -25.68 -17.51
N LEU A 499 65.98 -26.38 -16.99
CA LEU A 499 66.14 -27.66 -16.29
C LEU A 499 66.59 -28.79 -17.20
N ARG A 500 66.33 -28.73 -18.52
CA ARG A 500 66.94 -29.65 -19.49
C ARG A 500 68.42 -29.35 -19.70
N GLU A 501 68.77 -28.09 -19.94
CA GLU A 501 70.16 -27.63 -20.10
C GLU A 501 71.02 -28.00 -18.89
N TYR A 502 70.47 -27.83 -17.68
CA TYR A 502 71.10 -28.27 -16.43
C TYR A 502 71.32 -29.80 -16.40
N HIS A 503 70.31 -30.60 -16.76
CA HIS A 503 70.48 -32.06 -16.86
C HIS A 503 71.42 -32.53 -17.98
N GLU A 504 71.60 -31.74 -19.05
CA GLU A 504 72.57 -32.02 -20.12
C GLU A 504 74.01 -31.68 -19.70
N LEU A 505 74.21 -30.65 -18.87
CA LEU A 505 75.52 -30.24 -18.35
C LEU A 505 75.99 -31.03 -17.11
N PHE A 506 75.08 -31.40 -16.20
CA PHE A 506 75.41 -32.00 -14.89
C PHE A 506 74.82 -33.40 -14.68
N GLY A 507 74.06 -33.94 -15.65
CA GLY A 507 73.40 -35.24 -15.54
C GLY A 507 72.12 -35.22 -14.69
N LYS A 508 71.54 -36.40 -14.44
CA LYS A 508 70.26 -36.58 -13.71
C LYS A 508 70.40 -37.13 -12.29
N GLN A 509 71.61 -37.35 -11.79
CA GLN A 509 71.82 -37.92 -10.44
C GLN A 509 71.78 -36.82 -9.38
N LEU A 510 70.62 -36.67 -8.72
CA LEU A 510 70.40 -35.60 -7.73
C LEU A 510 69.49 -36.02 -6.55
N LEU A 511 69.43 -37.31 -6.23
CA LEU A 511 68.44 -37.84 -5.27
C LEU A 511 68.94 -38.85 -4.22
N ASP A 512 70.23 -39.22 -4.18
CA ASP A 512 70.71 -40.33 -3.32
C ASP A 512 72.04 -40.11 -2.57
N GLN A 513 72.70 -38.93 -2.71
CA GLN A 513 73.93 -38.65 -1.95
C GLN A 513 74.06 -37.18 -1.51
N GLY A 514 73.94 -36.98 -0.19
CA GLY A 514 74.55 -35.85 0.53
C GLY A 514 73.84 -34.49 0.45
N VAL A 515 74.21 -33.61 1.39
CA VAL A 515 73.97 -32.18 1.28
C VAL A 515 75.04 -31.63 0.34
N MET A 516 74.62 -31.03 -0.79
CA MET A 516 75.53 -30.34 -1.71
C MET A 516 76.04 -29.04 -1.09
N ASP A 517 77.35 -28.81 -1.12
CA ASP A 517 77.95 -27.57 -0.60
C ASP A 517 77.47 -26.34 -1.38
N HIS A 518 77.20 -25.24 -0.68
CA HIS A 518 76.71 -23.99 -1.26
C HIS A 518 77.67 -23.45 -2.34
N GLU A 519 78.98 -23.64 -2.17
CA GLU A 519 80.00 -23.26 -3.16
C GLU A 519 79.87 -24.07 -4.46
N THR A 520 79.59 -25.38 -4.37
CA THR A 520 79.39 -26.21 -5.57
C THR A 520 78.09 -25.87 -6.31
N MET A 521 77.03 -25.53 -5.56
CA MET A 521 75.77 -25.03 -6.15
C MET A 521 75.95 -23.66 -6.81
N GLU A 522 76.77 -22.77 -6.25
CA GLU A 522 77.15 -21.52 -6.89
C GLU A 522 77.97 -21.74 -8.17
N GLU A 523 78.97 -22.63 -8.15
CA GLU A 523 79.81 -22.84 -9.34
C GLU A 523 79.04 -23.51 -10.48
N GLN A 524 78.17 -24.48 -10.18
CA GLN A 524 77.22 -25.03 -11.17
C GLN A 524 76.30 -23.93 -11.73
N LYS A 525 75.80 -23.02 -10.88
CA LYS A 525 74.98 -21.87 -11.29
C LYS A 525 75.76 -20.89 -12.15
N ARG A 526 77.04 -20.62 -11.87
CA ARG A 526 77.91 -19.77 -12.70
C ARG A 526 78.13 -20.42 -14.07
N GLN A 527 78.47 -21.71 -14.10
CA GLN A 527 78.71 -22.46 -15.34
C GLN A 527 77.43 -22.57 -16.21
N LEU A 528 76.26 -22.82 -15.60
CA LEU A 528 74.97 -22.80 -16.31
C LEU A 528 74.67 -21.40 -16.89
N ASN A 529 74.90 -20.33 -16.12
CA ASN A 529 74.68 -18.97 -16.62
C ASN A 529 75.68 -18.58 -17.72
N TYR A 530 76.92 -19.06 -17.66
CA TYR A 530 77.89 -18.89 -18.75
C TYR A 530 77.36 -19.55 -20.03
N GLU A 531 77.02 -20.84 -19.97
CA GLU A 531 76.59 -21.59 -21.16
C GLU A 531 75.25 -21.10 -21.75
N LEU A 532 74.30 -20.70 -20.90
CA LEU A 532 73.05 -20.09 -21.37
C LEU A 532 73.28 -18.74 -22.08
N ASN A 533 74.34 -18.01 -21.76
CA ASN A 533 74.69 -16.74 -22.43
C ASN A 533 75.52 -16.97 -23.70
N THR A 534 76.53 -17.84 -23.68
CA THR A 534 77.36 -18.16 -24.87
C THR A 534 76.53 -18.81 -25.98
N SER A 535 75.64 -19.73 -25.65
CA SER A 535 74.72 -20.39 -26.59
C SER A 535 73.57 -19.50 -27.08
N GLY A 536 73.43 -18.28 -26.54
CA GLY A 536 72.32 -17.36 -26.85
C GLY A 536 70.94 -17.78 -26.32
N LYS A 537 70.83 -18.94 -25.66
CA LYS A 537 69.55 -19.48 -25.14
C LYS A 537 68.90 -18.53 -24.13
N TYR A 538 69.69 -17.87 -23.29
CA TYR A 538 69.25 -16.83 -22.35
C TYR A 538 68.54 -15.66 -23.06
N PHE A 539 69.09 -15.18 -24.18
CA PHE A 539 68.47 -14.11 -24.97
C PHE A 539 67.15 -14.56 -25.59
N ALA A 540 67.09 -15.81 -26.08
CA ALA A 540 65.84 -16.39 -26.60
C ALA A 540 64.74 -16.48 -25.52
N PHE A 541 65.08 -16.89 -24.29
CA PHE A 541 64.12 -16.89 -23.17
C PHE A 541 63.64 -15.47 -22.81
N LYS A 542 64.53 -14.48 -22.83
CA LYS A 542 64.21 -13.07 -22.54
C LYS A 542 63.18 -12.49 -23.52
N GLU A 543 63.37 -12.68 -24.82
CA GLU A 543 62.39 -12.22 -25.83
C GLU A 543 61.07 -13.03 -25.78
N GLN A 544 61.11 -14.32 -25.44
CA GLN A 544 59.90 -15.14 -25.26
C GLN A 544 59.00 -14.64 -24.11
N LEU A 545 59.59 -14.18 -23.00
CA LEU A 545 58.83 -13.63 -21.86
C LEU A 545 58.32 -12.20 -22.15
N LYS A 546 59.13 -11.37 -22.81
CA LYS A 546 58.82 -9.98 -23.17
C LYS A 546 57.46 -9.79 -23.87
N TYR A 547 57.11 -10.65 -24.82
CA TYR A 547 55.80 -10.57 -25.50
C TYR A 547 54.61 -10.79 -24.54
N SER A 548 54.76 -11.73 -23.60
CA SER A 548 53.75 -12.01 -22.57
C SER A 548 53.65 -10.86 -21.55
N VAL A 549 54.79 -10.26 -21.17
CA VAL A 549 54.83 -9.06 -20.32
C VAL A 549 54.14 -7.86 -21.00
N VAL A 550 54.38 -7.63 -22.29
CA VAL A 550 53.72 -6.56 -23.05
C VAL A 550 52.20 -6.78 -23.13
N LYS A 551 51.73 -8.03 -23.25
CA LYS A 551 50.30 -8.35 -23.10
C LYS A 551 49.77 -8.00 -21.70
N ILE A 552 50.48 -8.36 -20.63
CA ILE A 552 50.09 -8.01 -19.25
C ILE A 552 49.95 -6.49 -19.08
N VAL A 553 50.92 -5.70 -19.55
CA VAL A 553 50.88 -4.23 -19.46
C VAL A 553 49.69 -3.64 -20.23
N ARG A 554 49.34 -4.20 -21.40
CA ARG A 554 48.19 -3.75 -22.19
C ARG A 554 46.85 -4.14 -21.56
N GLU A 555 46.71 -5.38 -21.11
CA GLU A 555 45.41 -5.98 -20.76
C GLU A 555 45.07 -5.88 -19.26
N LYS A 556 46.07 -5.94 -18.36
CA LYS A 556 45.88 -5.72 -16.91
C LYS A 556 45.99 -4.24 -16.55
N TYR A 557 47.02 -3.56 -17.04
CA TYR A 557 47.35 -2.19 -16.63
C TYR A 557 46.75 -1.10 -17.52
N LEU A 558 46.26 -1.44 -18.72
CA LEU A 558 45.63 -0.51 -19.68
C LEU A 558 46.51 0.71 -20.04
N LYS A 559 47.83 0.63 -19.83
CA LYS A 559 48.78 1.71 -20.12
C LYS A 559 49.18 1.69 -21.59
N THR A 560 48.56 2.58 -22.37
CA THR A 560 48.85 2.81 -23.80
C THR A 560 49.62 4.12 -24.05
N THR A 561 49.70 5.01 -23.06
CA THR A 561 50.40 6.31 -23.12
C THR A 561 51.79 6.25 -22.46
N ALA A 562 52.63 7.23 -22.78
CA ALA A 562 53.92 7.42 -22.11
C ALA A 562 53.74 8.00 -20.69
N PHE A 563 54.78 7.86 -19.85
CA PHE A 563 54.84 8.46 -18.51
C PHE A 563 55.35 9.90 -18.57
N GLU A 564 54.82 10.77 -17.72
CA GLU A 564 55.14 12.20 -17.72
C GLU A 564 56.40 12.50 -16.90
N THR A 565 56.66 11.73 -15.84
CA THR A 565 57.87 11.88 -15.00
C THR A 565 58.63 10.56 -14.83
N LYS A 566 59.91 10.65 -14.45
CA LYS A 566 60.75 9.47 -14.22
C LYS A 566 60.32 8.68 -12.97
N GLU A 567 59.83 9.35 -11.94
CA GLU A 567 59.36 8.72 -10.70
C GLU A 567 58.13 7.85 -10.96
N GLN A 568 57.19 8.33 -11.79
CA GLN A 568 56.02 7.55 -12.21
C GLN A 568 56.42 6.27 -12.97
N LEU A 569 57.39 6.38 -13.89
CA LEU A 569 57.93 5.22 -14.61
C LEU A 569 58.65 4.25 -13.66
N GLN A 570 59.48 4.76 -12.75
CA GLN A 570 60.23 3.97 -11.77
C GLN A 570 59.27 3.19 -10.85
N ALA A 571 58.24 3.85 -10.33
CA ALA A 571 57.22 3.23 -9.48
C ALA A 571 56.43 2.15 -10.23
N PHE A 572 55.99 2.43 -11.46
CA PHE A 572 55.31 1.45 -12.30
C PHE A 572 56.19 0.23 -12.64
N LEU A 573 57.47 0.44 -12.92
CA LEU A 573 58.42 -0.66 -13.18
C LEU A 573 58.63 -1.54 -11.94
N SER A 574 58.70 -0.94 -10.74
CA SER A 574 58.77 -1.69 -9.48
C SER A 574 57.49 -2.50 -9.22
N GLU A 575 56.30 -1.92 -9.40
CA GLU A 575 55.03 -2.61 -9.22
C GLU A 575 54.86 -3.77 -10.22
N LEU A 576 55.19 -3.52 -11.49
CA LEU A 576 55.19 -4.54 -12.54
C LEU A 576 56.23 -5.65 -12.27
N TYR A 577 57.41 -5.31 -11.75
CA TYR A 577 58.43 -6.29 -11.37
C TYR A 577 57.94 -7.23 -10.28
N VAL A 578 57.43 -6.69 -9.16
CA VAL A 578 56.84 -7.50 -8.07
C VAL A 578 55.73 -8.40 -8.61
N TYR A 579 54.79 -7.83 -9.36
CA TYR A 579 53.68 -8.58 -9.93
C TYR A 579 54.10 -9.74 -10.86
N LEU A 580 55.12 -9.52 -11.69
CA LEU A 580 55.67 -10.56 -12.57
C LEU A 580 56.42 -11.64 -11.78
N VAL A 581 57.17 -11.26 -10.74
CA VAL A 581 57.89 -12.18 -9.86
C VAL A 581 56.92 -13.06 -9.06
N ASP A 582 55.85 -12.50 -8.49
CA ASP A 582 54.80 -13.26 -7.79
C ASP A 582 54.17 -14.32 -8.72
N HIS A 583 53.76 -13.92 -9.93
CA HIS A 583 53.19 -14.84 -10.91
C HIS A 583 54.21 -15.84 -11.48
N MET A 584 55.50 -15.48 -11.52
CA MET A 584 56.58 -16.41 -11.84
C MET A 584 56.74 -17.46 -10.73
N HIS A 585 56.71 -17.08 -9.46
CA HIS A 585 56.74 -18.01 -8.33
C HIS A 585 55.51 -18.94 -8.33
N ILE A 586 54.31 -18.44 -8.62
CA ILE A 586 53.11 -19.29 -8.76
C ILE A 586 53.30 -20.33 -9.87
N ALA A 587 53.83 -19.94 -11.04
CA ALA A 587 54.06 -20.85 -12.17
C ALA A 587 55.21 -21.86 -11.93
N LEU A 588 56.27 -21.45 -11.22
CA LEU A 588 57.39 -22.32 -10.84
C LEU A 588 57.00 -23.30 -9.74
N ASN A 589 56.31 -22.83 -8.69
CA ASN A 589 55.84 -23.70 -7.61
C ASN A 589 54.87 -24.77 -8.14
N LYS A 590 53.98 -24.42 -9.07
CA LYS A 590 53.10 -25.41 -9.74
C LYS A 590 53.86 -26.38 -10.67
N LEU A 591 55.02 -26.00 -11.22
CA LEU A 591 55.88 -26.93 -11.96
C LEU A 591 56.61 -27.89 -11.01
N LEU A 592 57.02 -27.41 -9.84
CA LEU A 592 57.82 -28.16 -8.86
C LEU A 592 56.98 -29.04 -7.92
N SER A 593 55.72 -28.71 -7.65
CA SER A 593 54.89 -29.42 -6.66
C SER A 593 54.43 -30.81 -7.11
N GLY A 594 54.31 -31.05 -8.42
CA GLY A 594 53.86 -32.33 -9.01
C GLY A 594 52.37 -32.65 -8.80
N GLU A 595 51.86 -32.42 -7.59
CA GLU A 595 50.43 -32.40 -7.27
C GLU A 595 49.83 -31.02 -7.56
N ASP A 596 48.54 -30.98 -7.92
CA ASP A 596 47.77 -29.75 -7.98
C ASP A 596 47.64 -29.17 -6.56
N VAL A 597 48.40 -28.10 -6.27
CA VAL A 597 48.15 -27.25 -5.11
C VAL A 597 46.68 -26.86 -5.14
N SER A 598 45.93 -27.37 -4.15
CA SER A 598 44.48 -27.18 -4.12
C SER A 598 44.15 -25.69 -4.13
N PRO A 599 43.18 -25.24 -4.94
CA PRO A 599 42.84 -23.82 -5.00
C PRO A 599 42.47 -23.36 -3.59
N ALA A 600 43.16 -22.30 -3.13
CA ALA A 600 43.10 -21.85 -1.74
C ALA A 600 41.67 -21.85 -1.20
N PRO A 601 41.41 -22.46 -0.03
CA PRO A 601 40.07 -22.84 0.40
C PRO A 601 39.12 -21.64 0.30
N PRO A 602 37.94 -21.81 -0.33
CA PRO A 602 37.07 -20.69 -0.63
C PRO A 602 36.67 -20.00 0.69
N PRO A 603 36.88 -18.67 0.82
CA PRO A 603 36.86 -17.99 2.11
C PRO A 603 35.53 -18.24 2.84
N PHE A 604 35.62 -18.96 3.96
CA PHE A 604 34.54 -19.73 4.61
C PHE A 604 33.26 -18.94 4.86
N ASN A 605 33.39 -17.64 5.06
CA ASN A 605 32.32 -16.68 5.36
C ASN A 605 31.16 -16.76 4.37
N THR A 606 30.08 -17.41 4.81
CA THR A 606 28.81 -17.49 4.06
C THR A 606 28.15 -16.12 3.92
N LYS A 607 27.17 -15.99 3.00
CA LYS A 607 26.38 -14.75 2.82
C LYS A 607 25.65 -14.29 4.09
N LYS A 608 25.42 -15.19 5.07
CA LYS A 608 24.86 -14.86 6.39
C LYS A 608 25.95 -14.32 7.32
N GLN A 609 27.10 -14.97 7.42
CA GLN A 609 28.23 -14.48 8.22
C GLN A 609 28.73 -13.11 7.75
N LEU A 610 28.76 -12.82 6.45
CA LEU A 610 29.11 -11.48 5.96
C LEU A 610 28.08 -10.39 6.33
N LEU A 611 26.81 -10.74 6.56
CA LEU A 611 25.83 -9.80 7.12
C LEU A 611 26.02 -9.64 8.62
N LEU A 612 26.33 -10.73 9.33
CA LEU A 612 26.64 -10.70 10.77
C LEU A 612 27.83 -9.77 11.04
N PHE A 613 28.94 -9.94 10.31
CA PHE A 613 30.15 -9.14 10.50
C PHE A 613 29.94 -7.67 10.12
N ALA A 614 29.07 -7.38 9.15
CA ALA A 614 28.67 -6.01 8.82
C ALA A 614 27.90 -5.36 9.99
N ARG A 615 26.95 -6.08 10.59
CA ARG A 615 26.19 -5.63 11.77
C ARG A 615 27.04 -5.52 13.04
N GLU A 616 28.01 -6.41 13.24
CA GLU A 616 29.00 -6.29 14.32
C GLU A 616 29.82 -5.01 14.18
N ALA A 617 30.27 -4.68 12.95
CA ALA A 617 30.99 -3.45 12.66
C ALA A 617 30.11 -2.19 12.84
N GLU A 618 28.84 -2.21 12.41
CA GLU A 618 27.85 -1.15 12.70
C GLU A 618 27.71 -0.89 14.21
N ALA A 619 27.51 -1.95 15.01
CA ALA A 619 27.32 -1.86 16.45
C ALA A 619 28.60 -1.44 17.22
N ASN A 620 29.77 -1.60 16.59
CA ASN A 620 31.06 -1.09 17.08
C ASN A 620 31.44 0.27 16.44
N LYS A 621 30.55 0.85 15.63
CA LYS A 621 30.72 2.12 14.88
C LYS A 621 31.86 2.14 13.84
N ASP A 622 32.40 0.99 13.43
CA ASP A 622 33.35 0.91 12.29
C ASP A 622 32.59 0.90 10.95
N LEU A 623 32.31 2.11 10.47
CA LEU A 623 31.59 2.33 9.23
C LEU A 623 32.37 1.87 7.99
N GLN A 624 33.70 1.80 8.05
CA GLN A 624 34.53 1.41 6.91
C GLN A 624 34.52 -0.11 6.74
N LEU A 625 34.68 -0.85 7.84
CA LEU A 625 34.62 -2.30 7.86
C LEU A 625 33.20 -2.82 7.56
N ALA A 626 32.15 -2.18 8.11
CA ALA A 626 30.75 -2.49 7.76
C ALA A 626 30.51 -2.32 6.24
N SER A 627 30.89 -1.16 5.69
CA SER A 627 30.80 -0.85 4.26
C SER A 627 31.59 -1.84 3.39
N LEU A 628 32.74 -2.33 3.87
CA LEU A 628 33.51 -3.37 3.21
C LEU A 628 32.78 -4.73 3.19
N PHE A 629 32.25 -5.19 4.32
CA PHE A 629 31.54 -6.47 4.39
C PHE A 629 30.26 -6.50 3.53
N TYR A 630 29.48 -5.40 3.50
CA TYR A 630 28.36 -5.28 2.56
C TYR A 630 28.79 -5.36 1.10
N LYS A 631 29.85 -4.64 0.71
CA LYS A 631 30.41 -4.71 -0.65
C LYS A 631 30.91 -6.10 -1.00
N GLN A 632 31.57 -6.81 -0.07
CA GLN A 632 31.97 -8.21 -0.28
C GLN A 632 30.76 -9.14 -0.46
N ARG A 633 29.70 -8.94 0.31
CA ARG A 633 28.46 -9.72 0.20
C ARG A 633 27.75 -9.52 -1.14
N ILE A 634 27.68 -8.28 -1.63
CA ILE A 634 27.18 -7.95 -2.97
C ILE A 634 28.11 -8.52 -4.06
N ALA A 635 29.44 -8.42 -3.91
CA ALA A 635 30.39 -8.97 -4.87
C ALA A 635 30.33 -10.50 -5.01
N ARG A 636 29.93 -11.22 -3.94
CA ARG A 636 29.65 -12.67 -3.98
C ARG A 636 28.29 -13.02 -4.63
N ASP A 637 27.33 -12.08 -4.69
CA ASP A 637 26.04 -12.29 -5.36
C ASP A 637 25.40 -10.97 -5.81
N GLN A 638 25.80 -10.52 -7.00
CA GLN A 638 25.31 -9.29 -7.61
C GLN A 638 23.81 -9.33 -7.95
N ARG A 639 23.18 -10.53 -7.96
CA ARG A 639 21.74 -10.72 -8.25
C ARG A 639 20.88 -10.84 -6.99
N SER A 640 21.47 -10.76 -5.81
CA SER A 640 20.74 -10.77 -4.53
C SER A 640 20.11 -9.41 -4.23
N ILE A 641 18.82 -9.26 -4.54
CA ILE A 641 18.00 -8.08 -4.21
C ILE A 641 18.18 -7.68 -2.74
N GLN A 642 18.03 -8.62 -1.81
CA GLN A 642 18.16 -8.36 -0.36
C GLN A 642 19.56 -7.84 0.00
N SER A 643 20.63 -8.26 -0.69
CA SER A 643 21.99 -7.77 -0.40
C SER A 643 22.22 -6.34 -0.85
N TRP A 644 21.54 -5.87 -1.90
CA TRP A 644 21.47 -4.46 -2.25
C TRP A 644 20.60 -3.67 -1.27
N LEU A 645 19.47 -4.24 -0.82
CA LEU A 645 18.59 -3.58 0.16
C LEU A 645 19.27 -3.39 1.53
N ASP A 646 19.97 -4.40 2.04
CA ASP A 646 20.66 -4.31 3.34
C ASP A 646 21.76 -3.23 3.30
N TYR A 647 22.53 -3.14 2.20
CA TYR A 647 23.56 -2.10 2.05
C TYR A 647 22.95 -0.70 1.85
N GLY A 648 21.82 -0.60 1.14
CA GLY A 648 21.07 0.66 1.01
C GLY A 648 20.51 1.15 2.34
N ALA A 649 20.06 0.25 3.22
CA ALA A 649 19.60 0.59 4.57
C ALA A 649 20.73 1.08 5.48
N PHE A 650 21.93 0.47 5.39
CA PHE A 650 23.15 0.97 6.03
C PHE A 650 23.49 2.39 5.53
N CYS A 651 23.54 2.61 4.21
CA CYS A 651 23.78 3.93 3.64
C CYS A 651 22.72 4.97 4.04
N LEU A 652 21.45 4.59 4.15
CA LEU A 652 20.36 5.48 4.56
C LEU A 652 20.49 5.95 6.01
N GLN A 653 20.95 5.06 6.91
CA GLN A 653 21.23 5.33 8.32
C GLN A 653 22.38 6.32 8.49
N TYR A 654 23.53 6.03 7.87
CA TYR A 654 24.73 6.89 7.93
C TYR A 654 24.74 7.99 6.86
N GLU A 655 23.55 8.55 6.59
CA GLU A 655 23.27 9.77 5.81
C GLU A 655 23.69 9.77 4.31
N ASP A 656 24.27 8.69 3.80
CA ASP A 656 24.72 8.50 2.42
C ASP A 656 23.56 8.19 1.45
N ALA A 657 22.59 9.12 1.40
CA ALA A 657 21.32 8.96 0.71
C ALA A 657 21.46 8.71 -0.80
N THR A 658 22.52 9.22 -1.44
CA THR A 658 22.79 8.98 -2.87
C THR A 658 23.26 7.55 -3.14
N LYS A 659 24.13 6.97 -2.30
CA LYS A 659 24.48 5.54 -2.41
C LYS A 659 23.31 4.64 -2.03
N ALA A 660 22.47 5.04 -1.08
CA ALA A 660 21.21 4.34 -0.80
C ALA A 660 20.29 4.31 -2.04
N GLN A 661 20.15 5.46 -2.74
CA GLN A 661 19.39 5.57 -4.00
C GLN A 661 19.95 4.63 -5.07
N GLU A 662 21.27 4.66 -5.32
CA GLU A 662 21.91 3.74 -6.28
C GLU A 662 21.63 2.26 -5.93
N CYS A 663 21.73 1.87 -4.65
CA CYS A 663 21.51 0.49 -4.22
C CYS A 663 20.06 0.03 -4.41
N PHE A 664 19.09 0.87 -4.04
CA PHE A 664 17.67 0.55 -4.24
C PHE A 664 17.28 0.56 -5.74
N GLN A 665 17.89 1.43 -6.55
CA GLN A 665 17.78 1.38 -8.01
C GLN A 665 18.43 0.12 -8.61
N GLN A 666 19.56 -0.37 -8.09
CA GLN A 666 20.11 -1.67 -8.54
C GLN A 666 19.18 -2.83 -8.15
N ALA A 667 18.50 -2.76 -7.00
CA ALA A 667 17.49 -3.75 -6.61
C ALA A 667 16.30 -3.77 -7.60
N LEU A 668 15.81 -2.60 -8.04
CA LEU A 668 14.77 -2.50 -9.08
C LEU A 668 15.25 -2.90 -10.49
N CYS A 669 16.53 -2.70 -10.82
CA CYS A 669 17.12 -3.24 -12.06
C CYS A 669 17.12 -4.78 -12.10
N LEU A 670 17.08 -5.45 -10.94
CA LEU A 670 17.02 -6.91 -10.84
C LEU A 670 15.57 -7.44 -10.89
N ASP A 671 14.65 -6.77 -10.20
CA ASP A 671 13.21 -7.02 -10.26
C ASP A 671 12.40 -5.71 -10.18
N PRO A 672 11.87 -5.21 -11.32
CA PRO A 672 11.04 -4.02 -11.35
C PRO A 672 9.69 -4.14 -10.61
N GLN A 673 9.27 -5.35 -10.21
CA GLN A 673 8.02 -5.59 -9.48
C GLN A 673 8.25 -5.74 -7.97
N HIS A 674 9.48 -5.59 -7.48
CA HIS A 674 9.80 -5.78 -6.07
C HIS A 674 9.33 -4.59 -5.20
N ILE A 675 8.13 -4.74 -4.62
CA ILE A 675 7.41 -3.72 -3.84
C ILE A 675 8.28 -3.05 -2.77
N GLN A 676 9.07 -3.83 -2.00
CA GLN A 676 9.93 -3.26 -0.96
C GLN A 676 10.99 -2.32 -1.56
N SER A 677 11.52 -2.63 -2.74
CA SER A 677 12.49 -1.77 -3.43
C SER A 677 11.85 -0.49 -3.96
N LEU A 678 10.61 -0.54 -4.46
CA LEU A 678 9.86 0.67 -4.87
C LEU A 678 9.61 1.59 -3.68
N LEU A 679 9.12 1.04 -2.56
CA LEU A 679 8.87 1.79 -1.33
C LEU A 679 10.15 2.43 -0.77
N LEU A 680 11.28 1.70 -0.83
CA LEU A 680 12.58 2.22 -0.38
C LEU A 680 13.16 3.27 -1.33
N CYS A 681 12.97 3.13 -2.64
CA CYS A 681 13.22 4.22 -3.60
C CYS A 681 12.38 5.45 -3.25
N GLY A 682 11.06 5.33 -3.08
CA GLY A 682 10.18 6.43 -2.67
C GLY A 682 10.65 7.13 -1.39
N ILE A 683 11.02 6.37 -0.35
CA ILE A 683 11.54 6.90 0.93
C ILE A 683 12.86 7.67 0.74
N VAL A 684 13.81 7.16 -0.04
CA VAL A 684 15.09 7.85 -0.29
C VAL A 684 14.90 9.08 -1.17
N THR A 685 14.11 8.96 -2.22
CA THR A 685 13.76 10.07 -3.13
C THR A 685 13.06 11.21 -2.36
N VAL A 686 12.28 10.90 -1.31
CA VAL A 686 11.76 11.89 -0.33
C VAL A 686 12.85 12.47 0.59
N LYS A 687 13.85 11.68 1.03
CA LYS A 687 15.03 12.21 1.76
C LYS A 687 15.84 13.17 0.87
N LEU A 688 15.87 12.94 -0.43
CA LEU A 688 16.49 13.79 -1.46
C LEU A 688 15.59 14.94 -1.96
N GLN A 689 14.35 15.05 -1.48
CA GLN A 689 13.36 16.09 -1.85
C GLN A 689 12.82 16.04 -3.30
N HIS A 690 13.02 14.93 -4.02
CA HIS A 690 12.51 14.73 -5.39
C HIS A 690 11.04 14.25 -5.37
N TYR A 691 10.13 15.10 -4.89
CA TYR A 691 8.76 14.70 -4.55
C TYR A 691 7.94 14.13 -5.72
N GLU A 692 8.18 14.55 -6.97
CA GLU A 692 7.48 14.05 -8.17
C GLU A 692 7.88 12.61 -8.52
N GLU A 693 9.18 12.29 -8.46
CA GLU A 693 9.69 10.93 -8.66
C GLU A 693 9.16 9.98 -7.56
N ALA A 694 9.13 10.46 -6.32
CA ALA A 694 8.65 9.68 -5.19
C ALA A 694 7.18 9.29 -5.33
N GLU A 695 6.33 10.16 -5.88
CA GLU A 695 4.93 9.85 -6.13
C GLU A 695 4.78 8.62 -7.05
N ILE A 696 5.54 8.59 -8.15
CA ILE A 696 5.51 7.50 -9.13
C ILE A 696 5.88 6.16 -8.46
N PHE A 697 6.89 6.15 -7.59
CA PHE A 697 7.29 4.94 -6.86
C PHE A 697 6.23 4.46 -5.85
N PHE A 698 5.54 5.38 -5.15
CA PHE A 698 4.47 5.02 -4.21
C PHE A 698 3.19 4.58 -4.93
N GLU A 699 2.80 5.24 -6.03
CA GLU A 699 1.65 4.84 -6.85
C GLU A 699 1.86 3.46 -7.49
N ASP A 700 3.04 3.17 -8.05
CA ASP A 700 3.31 1.87 -8.69
C ASP A 700 3.32 0.75 -7.63
N ALA A 701 3.89 0.98 -6.44
CA ALA A 701 3.81 0.03 -5.33
C ALA A 701 2.35 -0.31 -4.94
N CYS A 702 1.47 0.70 -4.83
CA CYS A 702 0.05 0.51 -4.56
C CYS A 702 -0.74 -0.09 -5.74
N CYS A 703 -0.20 -0.06 -6.97
CA CYS A 703 -0.78 -0.69 -8.16
C CYS A 703 -0.22 -2.11 -8.44
N LEU A 704 0.91 -2.46 -7.84
CA LEU A 704 1.52 -3.79 -7.88
C LEU A 704 0.86 -4.73 -6.88
N GLU A 705 0.71 -4.30 -5.62
CA GLU A 705 0.02 -5.04 -4.57
C GLU A 705 -1.06 -4.17 -3.92
N PRO A 706 -2.30 -4.15 -4.48
CA PRO A 706 -3.41 -3.42 -3.88
C PRO A 706 -3.77 -3.85 -2.46
N SER A 707 -3.38 -5.06 -2.04
CA SER A 707 -3.54 -5.58 -0.68
C SER A 707 -2.49 -5.08 0.33
N SER A 708 -1.49 -4.31 -0.10
CA SER A 708 -0.33 -3.96 0.72
C SER A 708 -0.62 -2.82 1.70
N ILE A 709 -1.03 -3.15 2.93
CA ILE A 709 -1.28 -2.18 4.02
C ILE A 709 -0.10 -1.22 4.20
N VAL A 710 1.13 -1.73 4.09
CA VAL A 710 2.37 -0.93 4.23
C VAL A 710 2.53 0.06 3.08
N ALA A 711 2.28 -0.34 1.83
CA ALA A 711 2.40 0.57 0.68
C ALA A 711 1.41 1.74 0.77
N TRP A 712 0.13 1.44 1.05
CA TRP A 712 -0.89 2.45 1.24
C TRP A 712 -0.58 3.39 2.43
N THR A 713 -0.11 2.85 3.55
CA THR A 713 0.26 3.67 4.73
C THR A 713 1.44 4.59 4.43
N LEU A 714 2.49 4.08 3.78
CA LEU A 714 3.66 4.90 3.40
C LEU A 714 3.30 5.97 2.37
N SER A 715 2.46 5.63 1.39
CA SER A 715 1.92 6.60 0.42
C SER A 715 1.07 7.68 1.11
N GLY A 716 0.26 7.32 2.12
CA GLY A 716 -0.48 8.30 2.93
C GLY A 716 0.43 9.25 3.71
N LEU A 717 1.46 8.72 4.39
CA LEU A 717 2.47 9.52 5.11
C LEU A 717 3.29 10.41 4.16
N PHE A 718 3.48 9.99 2.91
CA PHE A 718 4.12 10.75 1.84
C PHE A 718 3.25 11.92 1.36
N TYR A 719 1.96 11.70 1.09
CA TYR A 719 1.07 12.80 0.70
C TYR A 719 0.83 13.79 1.84
N GLU A 720 0.81 13.33 3.09
CA GLU A 720 0.84 14.19 4.26
C GLU A 720 2.16 15.00 4.38
N LEU A 721 3.30 14.44 3.96
CA LEU A 721 4.57 15.19 3.83
C LEU A 721 4.54 16.26 2.74
N GLN A 722 3.64 16.15 1.75
CA GLN A 722 3.36 17.18 0.74
C GLN A 722 2.24 18.17 1.16
N ASN A 723 1.55 17.94 2.29
CA ASN A 723 0.30 18.61 2.68
C ASN A 723 -0.92 18.27 1.78
N ASN A 724 -0.87 17.20 1.01
CA ASN A 724 -2.02 16.69 0.24
C ASN A 724 -2.90 15.79 1.12
N TYR A 725 -3.66 16.43 2.01
CA TYR A 725 -4.51 15.75 3.00
C TYR A 725 -5.60 14.86 2.37
N ILE A 726 -6.05 15.19 1.15
CA ILE A 726 -7.09 14.45 0.42
C ILE A 726 -6.61 13.03 0.10
N GLN A 727 -5.44 12.92 -0.53
CA GLN A 727 -4.87 11.63 -0.90
C GLN A 727 -4.30 10.89 0.32
N ALA A 728 -3.83 11.61 1.35
CA ALA A 728 -3.47 11.02 2.64
C ALA A 728 -4.66 10.35 3.35
N GLU A 729 -5.79 11.04 3.49
CA GLU A 729 -7.01 10.49 4.13
C GLU A 729 -7.51 9.24 3.38
N ARG A 730 -7.53 9.29 2.03
CA ARG A 730 -7.88 8.15 1.18
C ARG A 730 -6.95 6.95 1.42
N ASN A 731 -5.64 7.15 1.33
CA ASN A 731 -4.68 6.05 1.43
C ASN A 731 -4.67 5.43 2.84
N PHE A 732 -4.90 6.22 3.89
CA PHE A 732 -5.13 5.69 5.24
C PHE A 732 -6.47 4.94 5.39
N ARG A 733 -7.53 5.33 4.65
CA ARG A 733 -8.81 4.60 4.61
C ARG A 733 -8.64 3.24 3.94
N GLU A 734 -7.98 3.17 2.78
CA GLU A 734 -7.68 1.90 2.10
C GLU A 734 -6.83 0.97 2.99
N ALA A 735 -5.75 1.50 3.59
CA ALA A 735 -4.92 0.73 4.52
C ALA A 735 -5.72 0.18 5.72
N LYS A 736 -6.65 0.97 6.29
CA LYS A 736 -7.52 0.52 7.39
C LYS A 736 -8.52 -0.53 6.94
N LYS A 737 -9.10 -0.41 5.74
CA LYS A 737 -10.01 -1.41 5.15
C LYS A 737 -9.31 -2.76 4.95
N LEU A 738 -8.12 -2.74 4.37
CA LEU A 738 -7.28 -3.93 4.16
C LEU A 738 -6.87 -4.58 5.50
N LEU A 739 -6.57 -3.77 6.51
CA LEU A 739 -6.28 -4.27 7.86
C LEU A 739 -7.50 -4.95 8.51
N ARG A 740 -8.71 -4.37 8.40
CA ARG A 740 -9.94 -5.02 8.89
C ARG A 740 -10.17 -6.36 8.20
N ALA A 741 -10.09 -6.39 6.87
CA ALA A 741 -10.27 -7.62 6.08
C ALA A 741 -9.25 -8.72 6.47
N GLN A 742 -7.99 -8.35 6.72
CA GLN A 742 -6.98 -9.28 7.24
C GLN A 742 -7.36 -9.83 8.63
N LEU A 743 -7.76 -8.96 9.57
CA LEU A 743 -8.11 -9.34 10.94
C LEU A 743 -9.41 -10.18 11.02
N GLU A 744 -10.36 -9.97 10.11
CA GLU A 744 -11.55 -10.79 9.96
C GLU A 744 -11.22 -12.20 9.44
N GLU A 745 -10.33 -12.31 8.45
CA GLU A 745 -9.92 -13.60 7.92
C GLU A 745 -9.04 -14.38 8.92
N GLU A 746 -8.10 -13.70 9.60
CA GLU A 746 -7.34 -14.29 10.73
C GLU A 746 -8.26 -14.84 11.82
N ARG A 747 -9.37 -14.14 12.13
CA ARG A 747 -10.39 -14.62 13.07
C ARG A 747 -11.14 -15.85 12.56
N ARG A 748 -11.62 -15.84 11.32
CA ARG A 748 -12.32 -17.00 10.72
C ARG A 748 -11.45 -18.25 10.69
N ILE A 749 -10.16 -18.10 10.42
CA ILE A 749 -9.20 -19.21 10.44
C ILE A 749 -9.04 -19.79 11.85
N LEU A 750 -9.01 -18.94 12.89
CA LEU A 750 -8.98 -19.39 14.28
C LEU A 750 -10.29 -20.09 14.69
N GLU A 751 -11.44 -19.51 14.35
CA GLU A 751 -12.77 -20.10 14.63
C GLU A 751 -12.93 -21.48 13.94
N ALA A 752 -12.53 -21.62 12.68
CA ALA A 752 -12.54 -22.89 11.96
C ALA A 752 -11.57 -23.94 12.55
N ALA A 753 -10.38 -23.52 13.01
CA ALA A 753 -9.43 -24.41 13.67
C ALA A 753 -9.96 -24.94 15.02
N GLU A 754 -10.72 -24.12 15.75
CA GLU A 754 -11.40 -24.55 16.98
C GLU A 754 -12.56 -25.53 16.74
N GLU A 755 -13.22 -25.50 15.58
CA GLU A 755 -14.23 -26.51 15.22
C GLU A 755 -13.59 -27.84 14.80
N GLU A 756 -12.51 -27.82 14.01
CA GLU A 756 -11.77 -29.04 13.64
C GLU A 756 -11.19 -29.76 14.88
N GLY A 757 -10.75 -29.00 15.89
CA GLY A 757 -10.25 -29.53 17.16
C GLY A 757 -11.30 -30.22 18.04
N LYS A 758 -12.61 -30.09 17.73
CA LYS A 758 -13.72 -30.61 18.56
C LYS A 758 -14.30 -31.95 18.08
N LYS A 759 -13.56 -32.73 17.25
CA LYS A 759 -13.92 -34.12 16.89
C LYS A 759 -13.40 -35.12 17.93
N PRO A 760 -14.25 -35.70 18.81
CA PRO A 760 -13.78 -36.61 19.86
C PRO A 760 -13.38 -37.98 19.29
N SER A 761 -12.15 -38.41 19.58
CA SER A 761 -11.67 -39.74 19.23
C SER A 761 -11.92 -40.74 20.37
N SER A 762 -12.74 -41.77 20.13
CA SER A 762 -12.62 -43.04 20.85
C SER A 762 -13.10 -44.23 19.99
N PRO A 763 -12.37 -45.36 19.98
CA PRO A 763 -12.85 -46.62 19.44
C PRO A 763 -13.47 -47.49 20.55
N SER A 764 -14.62 -48.12 20.29
CA SER A 764 -15.17 -49.16 21.16
C SER A 764 -15.94 -50.21 20.35
N THR A 765 -16.14 -51.39 20.94
CA THR A 765 -16.36 -52.64 20.21
C THR A 765 -17.82 -53.09 20.18
N ASP A 766 -18.22 -53.70 19.07
CA ASP A 766 -19.47 -54.48 18.86
C ASP A 766 -19.65 -55.59 19.93
N PRO A 767 -20.89 -56.00 20.29
CA PRO A 767 -21.48 -57.11 19.53
C PRO A 767 -23.04 -57.15 19.42
N GLY A 768 -23.56 -57.03 18.18
CA GLY A 768 -24.11 -58.20 17.49
C GLY A 768 -25.64 -58.39 17.30
N LYS A 769 -25.99 -58.79 16.06
CA LYS A 769 -27.27 -59.42 15.56
C LYS A 769 -28.50 -58.48 15.46
N GLN A 770 -29.44 -58.64 14.52
CA GLN A 770 -29.58 -59.58 13.37
C GLN A 770 -30.55 -58.97 12.32
N GLY A 771 -30.32 -59.16 11.01
CA GLY A 771 -31.29 -58.79 9.96
C GLY A 771 -30.68 -58.63 8.56
N ASN A 772 -31.31 -59.22 7.53
CA ASN A 772 -30.86 -59.27 6.12
C ASN A 772 -32.09 -59.68 5.24
N PRO A 773 -32.11 -59.61 3.89
CA PRO A 773 -31.20 -58.96 2.94
C PRO A 773 -31.89 -58.12 1.82
N GLY A 774 -31.07 -57.49 0.95
CA GLY A 774 -31.45 -57.19 -0.45
C GLY A 774 -31.42 -55.70 -0.85
N GLY A 775 -30.80 -55.30 -1.98
CA GLY A 775 -29.94 -56.06 -2.89
C GLY A 775 -29.63 -55.31 -4.20
N ALA A 776 -28.58 -55.74 -4.93
CA ALA A 776 -28.17 -55.30 -6.29
C ALA A 776 -27.74 -53.81 -6.45
N LEU A 777 -26.82 -53.42 -7.35
CA LEU A 777 -25.88 -54.17 -8.22
C LEU A 777 -24.61 -53.32 -8.49
N THR A 778 -23.63 -53.87 -9.19
CA THR A 778 -22.24 -53.36 -9.34
C THR A 778 -21.93 -52.90 -10.80
N PRO A 779 -20.67 -52.68 -11.23
CA PRO A 779 -19.70 -51.65 -10.83
C PRO A 779 -19.07 -50.90 -12.04
N ALA A 780 -18.04 -50.06 -11.80
CA ALA A 780 -17.02 -49.76 -12.82
C ALA A 780 -15.60 -49.93 -12.24
N ARG A 781 -14.75 -50.74 -12.90
CA ARG A 781 -13.35 -51.05 -12.52
C ARG A 781 -12.40 -50.67 -13.67
N ARG A 782 -11.21 -50.14 -13.34
CA ARG A 782 -9.90 -50.34 -14.02
C ARG A 782 -8.82 -49.68 -13.14
N GLY A 783 -7.76 -50.34 -12.66
CA GLY A 783 -7.41 -51.77 -12.71
C GLY A 783 -6.23 -52.08 -13.62
N LEU A 784 -5.01 -51.97 -13.06
CA LEU A 784 -3.67 -52.43 -13.49
C LEU A 784 -2.71 -51.91 -12.38
N GLU A 785 -1.98 -52.66 -11.53
CA GLU A 785 -1.38 -54.02 -11.63
C GLU A 785 -0.20 -54.02 -12.67
N LEU A 786 1.01 -54.54 -12.41
CA LEU A 786 1.52 -55.61 -11.51
C LEU A 786 2.99 -55.39 -11.02
N CYS A 787 3.38 -56.11 -9.96
CA CYS A 787 4.71 -56.71 -9.61
C CYS A 787 6.02 -55.86 -9.58
N GLY A 788 7.09 -56.29 -8.87
CA GLY A 788 7.24 -57.41 -7.92
C GLY A 788 8.70 -57.77 -7.58
N GLU A 789 8.89 -58.57 -6.50
CA GLU A 789 10.15 -59.25 -6.04
C GLU A 789 11.27 -58.32 -5.47
N GLN A 790 11.82 -58.50 -4.24
CA GLN A 790 12.53 -59.60 -3.53
C GLN A 790 14.03 -59.74 -3.93
N CYS A 791 15.00 -60.05 -3.05
CA CYS A 791 14.99 -60.58 -1.66
C CYS A 791 16.32 -60.30 -0.88
N LYS A 792 16.29 -60.24 0.48
CA LYS A 792 17.32 -60.67 1.52
C LYS A 792 18.81 -60.18 1.44
N GLU A 793 19.59 -60.00 2.53
CA GLU A 793 19.37 -59.91 3.99
C GLU A 793 20.56 -59.22 4.76
N ARG A 794 20.30 -58.73 5.98
CA ARG A 794 21.22 -58.46 7.15
C ARG A 794 22.44 -57.50 7.12
N ARG A 795 22.31 -56.40 7.91
CA ARG A 795 23.25 -55.77 8.91
C ARG A 795 24.65 -55.30 8.40
N VAL A 796 25.24 -54.18 8.83
CA VAL A 796 25.33 -53.51 10.17
C VAL A 796 25.27 -51.95 10.06
N PHE A 797 25.12 -51.26 11.20
CA PHE A 797 25.02 -49.80 11.39
C PHE A 797 26.16 -48.93 10.78
N LYS A 798 25.78 -47.86 10.04
CA LYS A 798 25.92 -46.44 10.44
C LYS A 798 25.18 -45.53 9.45
N ARG A 799 24.39 -44.55 9.92
CA ARG A 799 23.57 -43.65 9.05
C ARG A 799 24.35 -42.40 8.63
N ARG A 800 24.36 -42.09 7.33
CA ARG A 800 24.59 -40.73 6.80
C ARG A 800 23.72 -40.52 5.53
N SER A 801 22.87 -39.50 5.59
CA SER A 801 22.42 -38.60 4.49
C SER A 801 21.75 -39.11 3.18
N THR A 802 20.61 -38.47 2.86
CA THR A 802 20.18 -37.92 1.54
C THR A 802 19.59 -38.75 0.36
N LYS A 803 18.44 -38.21 -0.14
CA LYS A 803 18.10 -37.74 -1.53
C LYS A 803 17.07 -38.51 -2.41
N GLY A 804 16.17 -37.71 -3.02
CA GLY A 804 15.23 -38.05 -4.13
C GLY A 804 13.82 -37.46 -3.86
N LYS A 805 13.41 -36.28 -4.32
CA LYS A 805 13.05 -35.80 -5.70
C LYS A 805 11.88 -36.57 -6.36
N GLY A 806 10.79 -35.94 -6.82
CA GLY A 806 10.33 -34.54 -6.68
C GLY A 806 9.40 -34.05 -7.82
N ARG A 807 8.84 -32.83 -7.66
CA ARG A 807 7.85 -32.09 -8.52
C ARG A 807 6.37 -32.50 -8.30
N ARG A 808 5.38 -31.59 -8.39
CA ARG A 808 5.41 -30.17 -8.81
C ARG A 808 4.33 -29.33 -8.11
N CYS A 809 4.72 -28.22 -7.49
CA CYS A 809 3.98 -26.94 -7.37
C CYS A 809 4.99 -25.91 -6.81
N GLU A 810 4.96 -24.68 -7.31
CA GLU A 810 5.92 -23.62 -6.99
C GLU A 810 5.17 -22.31 -6.77
N LEU A 811 5.39 -21.62 -5.63
CA LEU A 811 5.51 -20.16 -5.47
C LEU A 811 5.52 -19.78 -3.97
N LEU A 812 5.82 -18.50 -3.69
CA LEU A 812 5.89 -17.85 -2.38
C LEU A 812 6.95 -18.41 -1.40
N PHE A 813 8.10 -17.72 -1.35
CA PHE A 813 9.13 -17.88 -0.32
C PHE A 813 9.49 -16.49 0.20
N CYS A 814 8.86 -16.07 1.31
CA CYS A 814 9.15 -14.81 2.00
C CYS A 814 9.68 -15.11 3.41
N LEU A 815 10.71 -14.39 3.83
CA LEU A 815 11.18 -14.41 5.22
C LEU A 815 10.25 -13.53 6.05
N HIS A 816 9.19 -14.13 6.62
CA HIS A 816 8.35 -13.46 7.61
C HIS A 816 9.16 -13.09 8.85
N TRP A 817 8.85 -11.94 9.44
CA TRP A 817 9.06 -11.69 10.86
C TRP A 817 7.85 -12.27 11.61
N ASP A 818 7.75 -13.60 11.62
CA ASP A 818 6.64 -14.31 12.23
C ASP A 818 6.92 -14.55 13.72
N VAL A 819 6.01 -14.10 14.57
CA VAL A 819 6.03 -14.45 16.00
C VAL A 819 5.41 -15.84 16.15
N ARG A 820 6.14 -16.86 15.66
CA ARG A 820 5.90 -18.30 15.91
C ARG A 820 7.06 -19.20 15.45
N THR A 821 7.91 -19.54 16.42
CA THR A 821 8.58 -20.85 16.60
C THR A 821 9.39 -21.46 15.44
N CYS A 822 10.71 -21.36 15.52
CA CYS A 822 11.61 -22.44 15.06
C CYS A 822 11.71 -23.53 16.14
N PHE A 823 10.94 -24.62 16.01
CA PHE A 823 10.96 -25.72 16.99
C PHE A 823 12.26 -26.56 16.96
N GLY A 824 13.29 -26.09 17.66
CA GLY A 824 14.48 -26.87 18.02
C GLY A 824 14.37 -27.45 19.42
N SER A 825 13.97 -28.73 19.56
CA SER A 825 13.75 -29.35 20.87
C SER A 825 15.03 -29.47 21.71
N ARG A 826 15.17 -28.62 22.74
CA ARG A 826 16.19 -28.75 23.79
C ARG A 826 15.70 -29.68 24.89
N ASN A 827 15.97 -30.98 24.72
CA ASN A 827 15.54 -32.03 25.64
C ASN A 827 16.34 -31.99 26.97
N LYS A 828 15.67 -31.71 28.10
CA LYS A 828 16.25 -31.76 29.46
C LYS A 828 15.29 -32.47 30.43
N ASN A 829 15.71 -33.63 30.93
CA ASN A 829 15.02 -34.32 32.03
C ASN A 829 15.44 -33.74 33.39
N SER A 830 14.49 -33.22 34.17
CA SER A 830 14.65 -33.10 35.63
C SER A 830 13.29 -33.05 36.32
N THR A 831 12.93 -34.13 37.01
CA THR A 831 11.70 -34.22 37.83
C THR A 831 11.86 -33.50 39.17
N LEU A 832 10.93 -32.59 39.47
CA LEU A 832 10.47 -32.22 40.80
C LEU A 832 9.03 -31.73 40.66
N GLY A 833 8.18 -32.00 41.66
CA GLY A 833 6.73 -31.76 41.57
C GLY A 833 6.16 -31.05 42.80
N LEU A 834 4.82 -31.08 42.91
CA LEU A 834 3.99 -30.27 43.82
C LEU A 834 3.86 -28.80 43.33
N THR A 835 2.69 -28.15 43.33
CA THR A 835 1.34 -28.60 43.76
C THR A 835 0.27 -27.87 42.95
N GLU A 836 -0.91 -28.47 42.78
CA GLU A 836 -2.05 -27.83 42.12
C GLU A 836 -2.63 -26.69 42.97
N THR A 837 -2.86 -25.53 42.35
CA THR A 837 -3.81 -24.51 42.86
C THR A 837 -4.69 -24.05 41.71
N HIS A 838 -6.02 -24.08 41.92
CA HIS A 838 -6.98 -23.67 40.90
C HIS A 838 -6.93 -22.15 40.70
N PHE A 839 -6.51 -21.72 39.50
CA PHE A 839 -6.86 -20.40 38.99
C PHE A 839 -8.02 -20.51 37.99
N LEU A 840 -8.98 -19.60 38.15
CA LEU A 840 -10.12 -19.48 37.24
C LEU A 840 -9.63 -19.07 35.84
N ALA A 841 -10.26 -19.61 34.80
CA ALA A 841 -9.89 -19.32 33.42
C ALA A 841 -10.08 -17.82 33.10
N ALA A 842 -8.97 -17.10 33.00
CA ALA A 842 -8.94 -15.76 32.42
C ALA A 842 -9.24 -15.85 30.90
N PRO A 843 -9.83 -14.80 30.29
CA PRO A 843 -9.93 -14.74 28.84
C PRO A 843 -8.52 -14.79 28.22
N GLY A 844 -8.36 -15.56 27.14
CA GLY A 844 -7.07 -15.76 26.49
C GLY A 844 -6.45 -14.45 25.99
N PRO A 845 -5.11 -14.37 25.89
CA PRO A 845 -4.43 -13.15 25.46
C PRO A 845 -4.84 -12.76 24.05
N GLN A 846 -5.53 -11.62 23.94
CA GLN A 846 -5.80 -10.98 22.66
C GLN A 846 -4.45 -10.63 21.99
N PRO A 847 -4.27 -10.89 20.68
CA PRO A 847 -3.07 -10.43 19.98
C PRO A 847 -2.98 -8.89 20.06
N PRO A 848 -1.78 -8.31 20.20
CA PRO A 848 -1.62 -6.86 20.36
C PRO A 848 -2.19 -6.13 19.15
N PRO A 849 -2.88 -4.98 19.33
CA PRO A 849 -3.58 -4.28 18.26
C PRO A 849 -2.60 -3.70 17.23
N ARG A 850 -2.33 -4.45 16.17
CA ARG A 850 -1.49 -4.04 15.04
C ARG A 850 -2.25 -3.07 14.15
N THR A 851 -2.10 -1.77 14.42
CA THR A 851 -2.59 -0.70 13.54
C THR A 851 -1.87 -0.70 12.18
N ILE A 852 -2.38 0.12 11.25
CA ILE A 852 -1.69 0.36 9.97
C ILE A 852 -0.31 1.03 10.17
N PHE A 853 -0.20 1.88 11.20
CA PHE A 853 1.00 2.65 11.46
C PHE A 853 2.09 1.79 12.11
N MET A 854 1.74 0.89 13.04
CA MET A 854 2.72 -0.05 13.59
C MET A 854 3.22 -1.05 12.55
N LYS A 855 2.35 -1.55 11.64
CA LYS A 855 2.80 -2.35 10.48
C LYS A 855 3.78 -1.56 9.58
N ALA A 856 3.60 -0.25 9.42
CA ALA A 856 4.56 0.60 8.72
C ALA A 856 5.86 0.83 9.54
N VAL A 857 5.79 1.02 10.86
CA VAL A 857 6.96 1.14 11.75
C VAL A 857 7.82 -0.12 11.73
N GLU A 858 7.23 -1.31 11.82
CA GLU A 858 7.91 -2.60 11.71
C GLU A 858 8.75 -2.68 10.41
N PHE A 859 8.16 -2.30 9.27
CA PHE A 859 8.86 -2.22 7.98
C PHE A 859 9.97 -1.14 7.96
N LEU A 860 9.68 0.05 8.47
CA LEU A 860 10.59 1.20 8.41
C LEU A 860 11.81 1.05 9.33
N MET A 861 11.67 0.41 10.50
CA MET A 861 12.79 0.12 11.39
C MET A 861 13.79 -0.85 10.73
N LYS A 862 13.29 -1.90 10.06
CA LYS A 862 14.11 -2.88 9.31
C LYS A 862 15.02 -2.23 8.25
N PHE A 863 14.65 -1.08 7.71
CA PHE A 863 15.37 -0.39 6.64
C PHE A 863 15.80 1.05 6.99
N ASN A 864 15.86 1.40 8.28
CA ASN A 864 16.34 2.71 8.78
C ASN A 864 15.59 3.95 8.25
N GLY A 865 14.28 3.83 7.99
CA GLY A 865 13.40 4.88 7.47
C GLY A 865 12.99 5.97 8.48
N VAL A 866 13.93 6.46 9.30
CA VAL A 866 13.68 7.22 10.55
C VAL A 866 12.72 8.41 10.41
N ARG A 867 12.73 9.15 9.28
CA ARG A 867 11.81 10.28 9.04
C ARG A 867 10.34 9.84 8.97
N PHE A 868 10.06 8.70 8.35
CA PHE A 868 8.71 8.13 8.29
C PHE A 868 8.31 7.46 9.61
N VAL A 869 9.25 6.83 10.33
CA VAL A 869 8.98 6.23 11.66
C VAL A 869 8.35 7.26 12.61
N HIS A 870 8.92 8.46 12.69
CA HIS A 870 8.40 9.52 13.56
C HIS A 870 6.97 9.95 13.21
N LYS A 871 6.62 10.04 11.91
CA LYS A 871 5.24 10.38 11.50
C LYS A 871 4.27 9.22 11.75
N ALA A 872 4.68 7.98 11.49
CA ALA A 872 3.87 6.81 11.80
C ALA A 872 3.58 6.69 13.31
N LEU A 873 4.59 6.90 14.17
CA LEU A 873 4.41 6.95 15.62
C LEU A 873 3.51 8.12 16.07
N ALA A 874 3.61 9.30 15.43
CA ALA A 874 2.73 10.43 15.74
C ALA A 874 1.25 10.11 15.45
N HIS A 875 0.95 9.44 14.33
CA HIS A 875 -0.40 8.94 14.05
C HIS A 875 -0.84 7.82 14.98
N GLU A 876 0.09 6.93 15.36
CA GLU A 876 -0.21 5.84 16.29
C GLU A 876 -0.76 6.39 17.61
N LEU A 877 -0.06 7.36 18.20
CA LEU A 877 -0.45 8.03 19.44
C LEU A 877 -1.82 8.73 19.33
N LEU A 878 -2.18 9.25 18.15
CA LEU A 878 -3.50 9.85 17.89
C LEU A 878 -4.60 8.81 17.62
N SER A 879 -4.25 7.56 17.29
CA SER A 879 -5.21 6.52 16.90
C SER A 879 -5.62 5.58 18.04
N LEU A 880 -4.83 5.50 19.12
CA LEU A 880 -5.02 4.56 20.21
C LEU A 880 -5.86 5.13 21.36
N GLN A 881 -7.11 4.69 21.47
CA GLN A 881 -7.98 5.01 22.62
C GLN A 881 -7.47 4.42 23.95
N GLY A 882 -6.61 3.40 23.91
CA GLY A 882 -6.00 2.76 25.09
C GLY A 882 -4.62 3.30 25.49
N GLY A 883 -4.10 4.31 24.79
CA GLY A 883 -2.73 4.80 24.98
C GLY A 883 -1.65 3.94 24.28
N PRO A 884 -0.38 4.38 24.31
CA PRO A 884 0.73 3.77 23.57
C PRO A 884 1.09 2.35 24.02
N THR A 885 1.41 1.49 23.05
CA THR A 885 1.80 0.08 23.26
C THR A 885 3.29 -0.08 23.63
N CYS A 886 3.68 -1.25 24.16
CA CYS A 886 5.10 -1.57 24.37
C CYS A 886 5.92 -1.49 23.07
N ALA A 887 5.36 -1.97 21.95
CA ALA A 887 5.99 -1.88 20.63
C ALA A 887 6.20 -0.42 20.15
N TYR A 888 5.26 0.48 20.44
CA TYR A 888 5.43 1.93 20.20
C TYR A 888 6.63 2.47 21.00
N TYR A 889 6.75 2.14 22.29
CA TYR A 889 7.85 2.61 23.12
C TYR A 889 9.21 2.02 22.72
N LEU A 890 9.26 0.76 22.29
CA LEU A 890 10.46 0.13 21.71
C LEU A 890 10.93 0.81 20.42
N ALA A 891 10.00 1.15 19.52
CA ALA A 891 10.30 1.89 18.30
C ALA A 891 10.82 3.30 18.60
N LEU A 892 10.18 3.99 19.55
CA LEU A 892 10.57 5.33 19.99
C LEU A 892 11.95 5.33 20.68
N ALA A 893 12.20 4.38 21.60
CA ALA A 893 13.49 4.17 22.25
C ALA A 893 14.62 3.94 21.22
N TRP A 894 14.39 3.07 20.24
CA TRP A 894 15.34 2.85 19.14
C TRP A 894 15.62 4.15 18.35
N THR A 895 14.61 4.98 18.04
CA THR A 895 14.86 6.28 17.37
C THR A 895 15.63 7.30 18.23
N TYR A 896 15.49 7.25 19.57
CA TYR A 896 16.30 8.07 20.47
C TYR A 896 17.73 7.55 20.60
N MET A 897 17.91 6.22 20.64
CA MET A 897 19.23 5.58 20.65
C MET A 897 20.05 5.90 19.40
N LEU A 898 19.41 5.91 18.21
CA LEU A 898 20.05 6.37 16.95
C LEU A 898 20.40 7.87 16.94
N ARG A 899 19.82 8.68 17.83
CA ARG A 899 20.16 10.10 18.03
C ARG A 899 21.08 10.34 19.23
N GLU A 900 21.54 9.27 19.88
CA GLU A 900 22.32 9.30 21.12
C GLU A 900 21.62 10.03 22.29
N ASP A 901 20.28 10.15 22.25
CA ASP A 901 19.47 10.73 23.32
C ASP A 901 19.13 9.69 24.39
N PHE A 902 20.14 9.38 25.21
CA PHE A 902 20.04 8.37 26.25
C PHE A 902 18.97 8.66 27.33
N PRO A 903 18.72 9.91 27.77
CA PRO A 903 17.67 10.21 28.76
C PRO A 903 16.26 9.83 28.27
N ARG A 904 15.86 10.28 27.07
CA ARG A 904 14.52 9.99 26.53
C ARG A 904 14.38 8.54 26.09
N CYS A 905 15.46 7.90 25.65
CA CYS A 905 15.51 6.46 25.45
C CYS A 905 15.21 5.70 26.76
N GLY A 906 15.83 6.11 27.88
CA GLY A 906 15.63 5.50 29.20
C GLY A 906 14.21 5.67 29.74
N GLU A 907 13.57 6.82 29.48
CA GLU A 907 12.15 7.04 29.77
C GLU A 907 11.24 6.07 29.00
N CYS A 908 11.44 5.97 27.68
CA CYS A 908 10.65 5.06 26.84
C CYS A 908 10.79 3.60 27.26
N LEU A 909 12.01 3.15 27.61
CA LEU A 909 12.26 1.77 28.04
C LEU A 909 11.73 1.47 29.45
N ARG A 910 11.58 2.47 30.33
CA ARG A 910 10.87 2.31 31.61
C ARG A 910 9.36 2.09 31.38
N GLU A 911 8.74 2.84 30.48
CA GLU A 911 7.32 2.66 30.15
C GLU A 911 7.06 1.35 29.40
N ALA A 912 7.94 0.96 28.46
CA ALA A 912 7.88 -0.33 27.79
C ALA A 912 7.90 -1.50 28.80
N ALA A 913 8.83 -1.47 29.76
CA ALA A 913 8.94 -2.48 30.82
C ALA A 913 7.79 -2.44 31.84
N ARG A 914 7.05 -1.33 31.94
CA ARG A 914 5.84 -1.20 32.78
C ARG A 914 4.61 -1.82 32.11
N ILE A 915 4.57 -1.83 30.77
CA ILE A 915 3.47 -2.41 29.98
C ILE A 915 3.66 -3.90 29.77
N ASP A 916 4.87 -4.32 29.36
CA ASP A 916 5.23 -5.71 29.13
C ASP A 916 6.60 -6.00 29.78
N PRO A 917 6.61 -6.50 31.03
CA PRO A 917 7.85 -6.80 31.75
C PRO A 917 8.50 -8.12 31.33
N VAL A 918 7.83 -8.94 30.51
CA VAL A 918 8.34 -10.25 30.05
C VAL A 918 9.06 -10.11 28.70
N ASN A 919 8.80 -9.04 27.95
CA ASN A 919 9.36 -8.84 26.61
C ASN A 919 10.91 -8.89 26.57
N PRO A 920 11.52 -9.87 25.89
CA PRO A 920 12.98 -9.97 25.78
C PRO A 920 13.61 -8.73 25.12
N ASN A 921 12.91 -8.10 24.19
CA ASN A 921 13.42 -6.95 23.42
C ASN A 921 13.56 -5.68 24.28
N VAL A 922 12.70 -5.51 25.29
CA VAL A 922 12.78 -4.38 26.23
C VAL A 922 14.03 -4.49 27.09
N TRP A 923 14.29 -5.68 27.65
CA TRP A 923 15.48 -5.92 28.46
C TRP A 923 16.76 -5.90 27.62
N ALA A 924 16.72 -6.36 26.37
CA ALA A 924 17.85 -6.26 25.44
C ALA A 924 18.19 -4.80 25.08
N GLN A 925 17.21 -3.97 24.70
CA GLN A 925 17.46 -2.54 24.42
C GLN A 925 17.88 -1.78 25.69
N LYS A 926 17.34 -2.12 26.86
CA LYS A 926 17.72 -1.51 28.15
C LYS A 926 19.13 -1.88 28.58
N GLY A 927 19.52 -3.15 28.45
CA GLY A 927 20.90 -3.59 28.67
C GLY A 927 21.88 -2.89 27.72
N HIS A 928 21.48 -2.69 26.46
CA HIS A 928 22.30 -1.94 25.50
C HIS A 928 22.41 -0.45 25.85
N LEU A 929 21.33 0.19 26.31
CA LEU A 929 21.37 1.57 26.81
C LEU A 929 22.34 1.72 27.99
N CYS A 930 22.25 0.85 29.00
CA CYS A 930 23.16 0.85 30.15
C CYS A 930 24.63 0.61 29.71
N TYR A 931 24.87 -0.32 28.78
CA TYR A 931 26.20 -0.56 28.21
C TYR A 931 26.77 0.68 27.49
N LEU A 932 25.95 1.39 26.69
CA LEU A 932 26.35 2.65 26.04
C LEU A 932 26.62 3.77 27.05
N GLN A 933 25.95 3.75 28.21
CA GLN A 933 26.20 4.64 29.35
C GLN A 933 27.39 4.22 30.22
N LYS A 934 28.01 3.06 29.96
CA LYS A 934 29.05 2.39 30.77
C LYS A 934 28.60 1.97 32.18
N ASP A 935 27.29 1.77 32.35
CA ASP A 935 26.69 1.15 33.52
C ASP A 935 26.66 -0.37 33.32
N PHE A 936 27.80 -1.01 33.57
CA PHE A 936 27.99 -2.43 33.28
C PHE A 936 27.21 -3.34 34.24
N ASP A 937 27.05 -2.94 35.50
CA ASP A 937 26.27 -3.68 36.50
C ASP A 937 24.81 -3.82 36.05
N ASN A 938 24.13 -2.70 35.72
CA ASN A 938 22.74 -2.77 35.26
C ASN A 938 22.62 -3.38 33.84
N ALA A 939 23.66 -3.27 33.00
CA ALA A 939 23.68 -3.93 31.69
C ALA A 939 23.72 -5.45 31.83
N LYS A 940 24.60 -5.98 32.68
CA LYS A 940 24.72 -7.41 33.03
C LYS A 940 23.38 -7.95 33.55
N ASP A 941 22.79 -7.26 34.53
CA ASP A 941 21.51 -7.61 35.13
C ASP A 941 20.36 -7.67 34.10
N CYS A 942 20.38 -6.79 33.09
CA CYS A 942 19.40 -6.81 32.00
C CYS A 942 19.66 -7.94 30.99
N TYR A 943 20.92 -8.19 30.60
CA TYR A 943 21.24 -9.25 29.64
C TYR A 943 21.07 -10.67 30.22
N GLU A 944 21.40 -10.89 31.51
CA GLU A 944 21.13 -12.17 32.18
C GLU A 944 19.63 -12.49 32.19
N ARG A 945 18.77 -11.48 32.40
CA ARG A 945 17.30 -11.63 32.30
C ARG A 945 16.85 -12.01 30.89
N VAL A 946 17.40 -11.39 29.84
CA VAL A 946 17.06 -11.75 28.44
C VAL A 946 17.31 -13.23 28.17
N ILE A 947 18.42 -13.78 28.66
CA ILE A 947 18.80 -15.19 28.47
C ILE A 947 17.95 -16.15 29.32
N SER A 948 17.19 -15.63 30.30
CA SER A 948 16.31 -16.42 31.18
C SER A 948 14.87 -16.58 30.69
N PHE A 949 14.45 -15.85 29.65
CA PHE A 949 13.12 -15.98 29.05
C PHE A 949 13.01 -17.18 28.09
N GLU A 950 11.78 -17.63 27.82
CA GLU A 950 11.52 -18.74 26.89
C GLU A 950 11.51 -18.31 25.40
N GLU A 951 11.26 -17.02 25.13
CA GLU A 951 11.36 -16.42 23.79
C GLU A 951 12.70 -15.70 23.62
N ASP A 952 13.38 -15.93 22.49
CA ASP A 952 14.59 -15.20 22.11
C ASP A 952 14.27 -13.74 21.74
N ALA A 953 15.16 -12.81 22.10
CA ALA A 953 15.09 -11.43 21.60
C ALA A 953 15.46 -11.35 20.11
N ALA A 954 15.03 -10.28 19.44
CA ALA A 954 15.31 -9.98 18.02
C ALA A 954 16.80 -10.10 17.63
N ASP A 955 17.71 -9.79 18.56
CA ASP A 955 19.13 -9.55 18.31
C ASP A 955 20.02 -10.23 19.39
N MET A 956 19.69 -11.48 19.78
CA MET A 956 20.41 -12.27 20.81
C MET A 956 21.93 -12.32 20.64
N HIS A 957 22.45 -12.29 19.41
CA HIS A 957 23.89 -12.26 19.14
C HIS A 957 24.60 -11.09 19.86
N PHE A 958 23.98 -9.90 19.85
CA PHE A 958 24.53 -8.73 20.54
C PHE A 958 24.42 -8.84 22.05
N VAL A 959 23.35 -9.44 22.57
CA VAL A 959 23.19 -9.73 24.01
C VAL A 959 24.34 -10.61 24.50
N TYR A 960 24.66 -11.71 23.79
CA TYR A 960 25.77 -12.58 24.18
C TYR A 960 27.14 -11.90 24.02
N LEU A 961 27.40 -11.16 22.93
CA LEU A 961 28.67 -10.44 22.75
C LEU A 961 28.92 -9.42 23.87
N ARG A 962 27.89 -8.65 24.25
CA ARG A 962 28.01 -7.59 25.26
C ARG A 962 28.10 -8.17 26.68
N LEU A 963 27.27 -9.16 27.03
CA LEU A 963 27.39 -9.86 28.32
C LEU A 963 28.74 -10.60 28.47
N GLY A 964 29.20 -11.27 27.41
CA GLY A 964 30.52 -11.90 27.37
C GLY A 964 31.66 -10.91 27.61
N SER A 965 31.56 -9.69 27.04
CA SER A 965 32.57 -8.64 27.25
C SER A 965 32.60 -8.12 28.69
N ILE A 966 31.43 -7.95 29.32
CA ILE A 966 31.34 -7.54 30.73
C ILE A 966 32.00 -8.60 31.64
N TYR A 967 31.68 -9.88 31.45
CA TYR A 967 32.31 -10.96 32.23
C TYR A 967 33.84 -11.07 32.03
N LEU A 968 34.39 -10.67 30.86
CA LEU A 968 35.84 -10.59 30.66
C LEU A 968 36.47 -9.43 31.45
N GLU A 969 35.83 -8.27 31.48
CA GLU A 969 36.30 -7.10 32.24
C GLU A 969 36.21 -7.32 33.76
N GLU A 970 35.14 -7.97 34.24
CA GLU A 970 34.97 -8.42 35.63
C GLU A 970 35.89 -9.58 36.03
N LYS A 971 36.53 -10.24 35.07
CA LYS A 971 37.39 -11.43 35.23
C LYS A 971 36.64 -12.72 35.62
N GLU A 972 35.33 -12.79 35.39
CA GLU A 972 34.54 -14.04 35.46
C GLU A 972 34.77 -14.92 34.22
N TYR A 973 36.03 -15.24 33.91
CA TYR A 973 36.44 -15.87 32.64
C TYR A 973 35.69 -17.18 32.32
N GLY A 974 35.37 -18.00 33.33
CA GLY A 974 34.59 -19.22 33.17
C GLY A 974 33.15 -18.98 32.69
N ARG A 975 32.51 -17.89 33.15
CA ARG A 975 31.20 -17.47 32.63
C ARG A 975 31.32 -16.86 31.23
N ALA A 976 32.35 -16.03 31.00
CA ALA A 976 32.64 -15.47 29.68
C ALA A 976 32.79 -16.58 28.63
N LYS A 977 33.60 -17.62 28.90
CA LYS A 977 33.76 -18.80 28.04
C LYS A 977 32.40 -19.46 27.74
N HIS A 978 31.54 -19.63 28.73
CA HIS A 978 30.22 -20.24 28.54
C HIS A 978 29.30 -19.40 27.66
N ILE A 979 29.21 -18.08 27.89
CA ILE A 979 28.38 -17.16 27.10
C ILE A 979 28.88 -17.05 25.65
N TYR A 980 30.20 -16.94 25.44
CA TYR A 980 30.76 -16.89 24.09
C TYR A 980 30.60 -18.21 23.33
N LEU A 981 30.68 -19.37 23.99
CA LEU A 981 30.36 -20.66 23.36
C LEU A 981 28.87 -20.76 22.97
N LEU A 982 27.96 -20.28 23.82
CA LEU A 982 26.52 -20.18 23.46
C LEU A 982 26.28 -19.21 22.29
N ALA A 983 27.08 -18.15 22.17
CA ALA A 983 27.06 -17.27 21.01
C ALA A 983 27.58 -17.98 19.74
N CYS A 984 28.61 -18.83 19.86
CA CYS A 984 29.14 -19.65 18.77
C CYS A 984 28.12 -20.69 18.27
N ASP A 985 27.46 -21.42 19.19
CA ASP A 985 26.39 -22.39 18.87
C ASP A 985 25.29 -21.77 17.99
N ASN A 986 24.88 -20.54 18.31
CA ASN A 986 23.80 -19.83 17.62
C ASN A 986 24.27 -19.07 16.36
N SER A 987 25.44 -18.43 16.43
CA SER A 987 25.85 -17.38 15.49
C SER A 987 27.36 -17.06 15.55
N ALA A 988 28.20 -18.09 15.40
CA ALA A 988 29.66 -17.95 15.40
C ALA A 988 30.20 -16.81 14.50
N SER A 989 31.00 -15.93 15.11
CA SER A 989 31.75 -14.85 14.47
C SER A 989 33.21 -14.83 14.91
N CYS A 990 34.02 -13.98 14.29
CA CYS A 990 35.38 -13.73 14.74
C CYS A 990 35.41 -13.17 16.18
N LEU A 991 34.43 -12.34 16.56
CA LEU A 991 34.38 -11.74 17.90
C LEU A 991 33.92 -12.73 18.97
N THR A 992 33.00 -13.65 18.65
CA THR A 992 32.61 -14.70 19.61
C THR A 992 33.76 -15.66 19.89
N TRP A 993 34.46 -16.12 18.85
CA TRP A 993 35.61 -17.02 19.00
C TRP A 993 36.83 -16.33 19.64
N LEU A 994 37.09 -15.06 19.33
CA LEU A 994 38.07 -14.25 20.06
C LEU A 994 37.72 -14.16 21.55
N GLY A 995 36.44 -13.96 21.90
CA GLY A 995 35.97 -13.99 23.28
C GLY A 995 36.21 -15.31 24.01
N VAL A 996 35.97 -16.45 23.35
CA VAL A 996 36.34 -17.79 23.87
C VAL A 996 37.86 -17.89 24.06
N GLY A 997 38.65 -17.49 23.06
CA GLY A 997 40.12 -17.57 23.09
C GLY A 997 40.75 -16.75 24.22
N ILE A 998 40.28 -15.51 24.42
CA ILE A 998 40.68 -14.65 25.53
C ILE A 998 40.31 -15.29 26.87
N ALA A 999 39.09 -15.81 27.02
CA ALA A 999 38.66 -16.46 28.25
C ALA A 999 39.53 -17.69 28.59
N CYS A 1000 39.83 -18.55 27.61
CA CYS A 1000 40.68 -19.73 27.81
C CYS A 1000 42.13 -19.33 28.15
N TYR A 1001 42.72 -18.37 27.41
CA TYR A 1001 44.07 -17.84 27.68
C TYR A 1001 44.19 -17.26 29.10
N ARG A 1002 43.18 -16.51 29.56
CA ARG A 1002 43.13 -15.95 30.93
C ARG A 1002 42.87 -16.99 32.03
N MET A 1003 42.51 -18.22 31.66
CA MET A 1003 42.40 -19.39 32.56
C MET A 1003 43.56 -20.38 32.40
N GLU A 1004 44.60 -20.02 31.62
CA GLU A 1004 45.77 -20.86 31.31
C GLU A 1004 45.44 -22.15 30.51
N GLU A 1005 44.24 -22.24 29.93
CA GLU A 1005 43.78 -23.31 29.03
C GLU A 1005 44.35 -23.11 27.60
N MET A 1006 45.67 -23.30 27.45
CA MET A 1006 46.41 -22.88 26.25
C MET A 1006 45.97 -23.56 24.94
N LEU A 1007 45.58 -24.84 24.99
CA LEU A 1007 45.19 -25.59 23.79
C LEU A 1007 43.82 -25.13 23.30
N GLU A 1008 42.85 -25.03 24.21
CA GLU A 1008 41.51 -24.51 23.95
C GLU A 1008 41.53 -23.04 23.49
N ALA A 1009 42.48 -22.26 23.99
CA ALA A 1009 42.71 -20.88 23.54
C ALA A 1009 43.24 -20.83 22.10
N GLU A 1010 44.20 -21.70 21.74
CA GLU A 1010 44.75 -21.78 20.39
C GLU A 1010 43.70 -22.26 19.38
N ASP A 1011 42.95 -23.33 19.69
CA ASP A 1011 41.86 -23.83 18.86
C ASP A 1011 40.83 -22.71 18.58
N ALA A 1012 40.36 -22.03 19.63
CA ALA A 1012 39.39 -20.94 19.51
C ALA A 1012 39.90 -19.75 18.69
N LEU A 1013 41.17 -19.36 18.85
CA LEU A 1013 41.77 -18.28 18.08
C LEU A 1013 42.07 -18.69 16.63
N SER A 1014 42.30 -19.97 16.36
CA SER A 1014 42.45 -20.50 15.00
C SER A 1014 41.13 -20.39 14.21
N GLU A 1015 40.00 -20.73 14.84
CA GLU A 1015 38.65 -20.53 14.26
C GLU A 1015 38.32 -19.03 14.09
N ALA A 1016 38.69 -18.18 15.05
CA ALA A 1016 38.56 -16.72 14.89
C ALA A 1016 39.33 -16.18 13.67
N ASN A 1017 40.57 -16.67 13.46
CA ASN A 1017 41.43 -16.31 12.32
C ASN A 1017 40.88 -16.85 10.99
N ALA A 1018 40.32 -18.08 10.99
CA ALA A 1018 39.68 -18.68 9.82
C ALA A 1018 38.44 -17.90 9.34
N LEU A 1019 37.71 -17.27 10.27
CA LEU A 1019 36.57 -16.39 9.97
C LEU A 1019 37.00 -14.97 9.58
N ASN A 1020 37.99 -14.37 10.27
CA ASN A 1020 38.51 -13.06 9.89
C ASN A 1020 40.01 -12.89 10.19
N ASN A 1021 40.84 -13.17 9.19
CA ASN A 1021 42.29 -13.02 9.27
C ASN A 1021 42.80 -11.56 9.26
N THR A 1022 41.92 -10.56 9.17
CA THR A 1022 42.30 -9.14 9.29
C THR A 1022 42.11 -8.58 10.69
N ASN A 1023 41.65 -9.37 11.68
CA ASN A 1023 41.53 -8.91 13.06
C ASN A 1023 42.89 -8.94 13.76
N ALA A 1024 43.43 -7.76 14.08
CA ALA A 1024 44.74 -7.61 14.72
C ALA A 1024 44.78 -8.18 16.16
N GLU A 1025 43.66 -8.22 16.89
CA GLU A 1025 43.63 -8.78 18.26
C GLU A 1025 43.83 -10.30 18.27
N VAL A 1026 43.26 -11.01 17.28
CA VAL A 1026 43.43 -12.47 17.13
C VAL A 1026 44.91 -12.81 16.93
N TRP A 1027 45.60 -12.08 16.05
CA TRP A 1027 47.06 -12.24 15.85
C TRP A 1027 47.87 -11.84 17.10
N GLY A 1028 47.40 -10.87 17.89
CA GLY A 1028 48.01 -10.48 19.16
C GLY A 1028 47.97 -11.60 20.21
N TYR A 1029 46.81 -12.23 20.41
CA TYR A 1029 46.68 -13.35 21.35
C TYR A 1029 47.34 -14.64 20.83
N LEU A 1030 47.32 -14.92 19.52
CA LEU A 1030 48.10 -16.01 18.93
C LEU A 1030 49.61 -15.81 19.16
N ALA A 1031 50.12 -14.57 19.06
CA ALA A 1031 51.51 -14.28 19.39
C ALA A 1031 51.83 -14.59 20.86
N LEU A 1032 50.96 -14.21 21.81
CA LEU A 1032 51.14 -14.53 23.25
C LEU A 1032 51.21 -16.05 23.51
N ILE A 1033 50.31 -16.83 22.93
CA ILE A 1033 50.31 -18.30 23.05
C ILE A 1033 51.57 -18.90 22.43
N CYS A 1034 52.01 -18.42 21.27
CA CYS A 1034 53.26 -18.88 20.65
C CYS A 1034 54.50 -18.56 21.50
N LEU A 1035 54.55 -17.38 22.14
CA LEU A 1035 55.62 -16.98 23.06
C LEU A 1035 55.67 -17.89 24.30
N GLN A 1036 54.53 -18.16 24.94
CA GLN A 1036 54.43 -19.06 26.09
C GLN A 1036 54.71 -20.53 25.73
N GLY A 1037 54.30 -20.96 24.53
CA GLY A 1037 54.59 -22.29 23.99
C GLY A 1037 56.01 -22.46 23.40
N GLY A 1038 56.86 -21.43 23.48
CA GLY A 1038 58.25 -21.49 22.97
C GLY A 1038 58.40 -21.50 21.44
N ARG A 1039 57.32 -21.27 20.68
CA ARG A 1039 57.30 -21.32 19.21
C ARG A 1039 57.72 -19.98 18.60
N GLN A 1040 59.01 -19.65 18.73
CA GLN A 1040 59.57 -18.35 18.35
C GLN A 1040 59.20 -17.90 16.93
N LEU A 1041 59.41 -18.76 15.91
CA LEU A 1041 59.19 -18.38 14.51
C LEU A 1041 57.72 -18.07 14.20
N GLU A 1042 56.77 -18.71 14.90
CA GLU A 1042 55.34 -18.47 14.77
C GLU A 1042 54.94 -17.20 15.54
N ALA A 1043 55.49 -16.99 16.74
CA ALA A 1043 55.30 -15.76 17.52
C ALA A 1043 55.75 -14.50 16.76
N GLU A 1044 56.94 -14.53 16.15
CA GLU A 1044 57.46 -13.41 15.35
C GLU A 1044 56.59 -13.13 14.12
N GLN A 1045 56.06 -14.18 13.47
CA GLN A 1045 55.15 -14.02 12.34
C GLN A 1045 53.83 -13.41 12.79
N CYS A 1046 53.21 -13.94 13.85
CA CYS A 1046 51.96 -13.41 14.39
C CYS A 1046 52.12 -11.94 14.79
N TYR A 1047 53.18 -11.57 15.51
CA TYR A 1047 53.45 -10.18 15.87
C TYR A 1047 53.63 -9.25 14.64
N LYS A 1048 54.33 -9.72 13.59
CA LYS A 1048 54.45 -8.97 12.33
C LYS A 1048 53.09 -8.74 11.67
N TYR A 1049 52.14 -9.68 11.75
CA TYR A 1049 50.75 -9.48 11.30
C TYR A 1049 49.97 -8.53 12.22
N THR A 1050 50.10 -8.66 13.55
CA THR A 1050 49.49 -7.75 14.55
C THR A 1050 49.85 -6.28 14.32
N VAL A 1051 51.14 -6.00 14.08
CA VAL A 1051 51.64 -4.64 13.78
C VAL A 1051 51.16 -4.18 12.40
N LYS A 1052 51.25 -5.04 11.38
CA LYS A 1052 50.81 -4.74 10.00
C LYS A 1052 49.30 -4.44 9.89
N LEU A 1053 48.48 -5.05 10.74
CA LEU A 1053 47.03 -4.84 10.79
C LEU A 1053 46.62 -3.68 11.71
N GLY A 1054 47.58 -3.04 12.40
CA GLY A 1054 47.33 -1.83 13.18
C GLY A 1054 46.55 -2.07 14.48
N LEU A 1055 47.01 -3.01 15.32
CA LEU A 1055 46.43 -3.25 16.65
C LEU A 1055 46.34 -1.94 17.46
N GLN A 1056 45.12 -1.54 17.85
CA GLN A 1056 44.86 -0.34 18.66
C GLN A 1056 44.84 -0.62 20.19
N ASN A 1057 44.93 -1.89 20.59
CA ASN A 1057 44.86 -2.29 22.00
C ASN A 1057 46.24 -2.16 22.67
N ASP A 1058 46.53 -0.97 23.20
CA ASP A 1058 47.79 -0.64 23.87
C ASP A 1058 48.11 -1.58 25.05
N ALA A 1059 47.10 -2.09 25.77
CA ALA A 1059 47.30 -3.03 26.87
C ALA A 1059 47.81 -4.39 26.34
N LEU A 1060 47.22 -4.89 25.26
CA LEU A 1060 47.67 -6.12 24.59
C LEU A 1060 49.08 -5.96 23.99
N LEU A 1061 49.39 -4.79 23.41
CA LEU A 1061 50.74 -4.46 22.92
C LEU A 1061 51.79 -4.45 24.06
N GLN A 1062 51.43 -3.93 25.23
CA GLN A 1062 52.30 -3.96 26.42
C GLN A 1062 52.47 -5.39 26.96
N GLU A 1063 51.42 -6.20 26.98
CA GLU A 1063 51.49 -7.60 27.40
C GLU A 1063 52.39 -8.43 26.48
N ILE A 1064 52.29 -8.25 25.16
CA ILE A 1064 53.16 -8.91 24.17
C ILE A 1064 54.63 -8.52 24.38
N ARG A 1065 54.93 -7.22 24.57
CA ARG A 1065 56.30 -6.75 24.85
C ARG A 1065 56.85 -7.29 26.17
N ALA A 1066 56.02 -7.36 27.21
CA ALA A 1066 56.40 -7.96 28.48
C ALA A 1066 56.69 -9.47 28.34
N ALA A 1067 55.92 -10.20 27.52
CA ALA A 1067 56.18 -11.60 27.21
C ALA A 1067 57.47 -11.79 26.39
N GLN A 1068 57.70 -10.97 25.35
CA GLN A 1068 58.95 -10.95 24.57
C GLN A 1068 60.18 -10.78 25.48
N HIS A 1069 60.18 -9.76 26.35
CA HIS A 1069 61.24 -9.55 27.33
C HIS A 1069 61.39 -10.71 28.33
N ARG A 1070 60.29 -11.30 28.82
CA ARG A 1070 60.30 -12.40 29.80
C ARG A 1070 60.91 -13.68 29.26
N PHE A 1071 60.66 -14.00 27.98
CA PHE A 1071 61.12 -15.24 27.35
C PHE A 1071 62.38 -15.06 26.48
N GLY A 1072 62.91 -13.83 26.37
CA GLY A 1072 64.18 -13.55 25.68
C GLY A 1072 64.07 -13.38 24.16
N PHE A 1073 62.86 -13.12 23.64
CA PHE A 1073 62.62 -12.91 22.22
C PHE A 1073 62.76 -11.42 21.87
N GLY A 1074 63.51 -11.11 20.81
CA GLY A 1074 63.70 -9.72 20.36
C GLY A 1074 62.43 -9.11 19.76
N ASP A 1075 62.33 -7.77 19.77
CA ASP A 1075 61.30 -7.07 19.00
C ASP A 1075 61.65 -7.17 17.49
N PRO A 1076 60.83 -7.81 16.65
CA PRO A 1076 61.12 -7.99 15.22
C PRO A 1076 60.98 -6.73 14.35
N SER A 1077 60.89 -5.54 14.97
CA SER A 1077 61.02 -4.22 14.34
C SER A 1077 62.39 -3.56 14.52
N LEU A 1078 63.32 -4.22 15.23
CA LEU A 1078 64.75 -3.91 15.31
C LEU A 1078 65.58 -4.81 14.37
#